data_AF-A0A416WC29-F1
#
_entry.id   AF-A0A416WC29-F1
#
_cell.length_a   1.000
_cell.length_b   1.000
_cell.length_c   1.000
_cell.angle_alpha   90.00
_cell.angle_beta   90.00
_cell.angle_gamma   90.00
#
_symmetry.space_group_name_H-M   'P 1'
#
loop_
_entity.id
_entity.type
_entity.pdbx_description
1 polymer ?
#
loop_
_entity_poly.entity_id
_entity_poly.type
_entity_poly.pdbx_seq_one_letter_code
_entity_poly.pdbx_strand_id
1 'polypeptide(L)'
;MLRFPVKRAVIHVILEKNVNLERKEKAVAGNSIFERDYVLLDGAMGTMLQKKGMEVGTVPETLNILKPEWIVDIHKSYIEAGADIVYANTFGANRYKMENTGYSVKELISAAIKNAKEAAKGTDTLVALDLGPIGQLLEPTGSLTFEEAYDIFKEEVVAAEGADVIVIETMTDLLETKAAVLAAKENSNLPVMTTMTFEENKRTFTGCSVSAMCLTLQGLGVDALGVNCSLGPKDLLPIVEEISKWTYLPIVVKANAGLPDPVTNTYNVSADEFATICKEMLKFGAKVMGGCCGTTPEYVARLKEMLEESKKNGDFKKNDYSGEMAVCSPLKTVVVNQPRIVGERINPTGKKRFKQALIENDMDYILGQAIEQIEGGADILDVNVGLPQIDEREMMIKTIKALQSIVDVPLQIDSTKSEVLEAALRVYNGKPIVNSVNGEDAVLDKILPVVAKYGAAVIGLTLDENGIPDSAEGRVKIAEKIMNRAMEYGIRKENIIIDCLTLTVSAEQKAAQETLKALNIVKNKLGLKTVLGVSNISFGLPNREIVNKTFLTMALHSGLDLPIINPNVSSMVWAVKTYKVLAAIDENAMDFIEYSNNNPIEVAVKKDATETKTVKSAGAVSLGSKEADMLLHAMETGMKNDGRSITKDLLNNTDAMVIINEMLIPALDVVGDKFEKGTIFLPQLILAADVAKECFEEIKYYLANNGEVSESKGKIIVATVKGDIHDIGKNIVKVILENYGFDVIDLGRDVDPMAIVNSAIENDVHLVGLSALMTTTLGSMEETIKLLRENNVECKVMVGGAVLTADYAMQIGADYYAKDAKMSADIAKEVLCD
;
A
#
# COMPACT_ATOMS: atom_id res chain seq x y z
N MET A 1 -35.30 12.56 -39.65
CA MET A 1 -35.71 12.92 -38.26
C MET A 1 -35.15 11.87 -37.31
N LEU A 2 -33.95 12.06 -36.77
CA LEU A 2 -33.38 11.26 -35.67
C LEU A 2 -32.41 12.20 -34.93
N ARG A 3 -32.79 12.64 -33.72
CA ARG A 3 -31.94 13.47 -32.83
C ARG A 3 -31.56 12.62 -31.62
N PHE A 4 -30.26 12.50 -31.39
CA PHE A 4 -29.58 11.78 -30.31
C PHE A 4 -29.72 12.48 -28.93
N PRO A 5 -29.54 11.75 -27.81
CA PRO A 5 -29.70 12.26 -26.45
C PRO A 5 -28.38 12.80 -25.88
N VAL A 6 -28.01 14.04 -26.23
CA VAL A 6 -26.85 14.73 -25.64
C VAL A 6 -27.17 15.40 -24.29
N LYS A 7 -28.45 15.42 -23.88
CA LYS A 7 -28.90 16.17 -22.69
C LYS A 7 -28.69 15.46 -21.34
N ARG A 8 -28.52 14.13 -21.26
CA ARG A 8 -28.40 13.43 -19.96
C ARG A 8 -26.99 13.52 -19.34
N ALA A 9 -25.94 13.47 -20.16
CA ALA A 9 -24.56 13.54 -19.67
C ALA A 9 -24.22 14.94 -19.11
N VAL A 10 -24.70 16.00 -19.77
CA VAL A 10 -24.47 17.38 -19.32
C VAL A 10 -25.19 17.69 -18.00
N ILE A 11 -26.38 17.10 -17.77
CA ILE A 11 -27.10 17.26 -16.50
C ILE A 11 -26.39 16.54 -15.36
N HIS A 12 -25.77 15.37 -15.61
CA HIS A 12 -25.02 14.65 -14.58
C HIS A 12 -23.75 15.41 -14.14
N VAL A 13 -23.02 16.00 -15.09
CA VAL A 13 -21.82 16.81 -14.80
C VAL A 13 -22.18 18.12 -14.08
N ILE A 14 -23.33 18.73 -14.40
CA ILE A 14 -23.81 19.93 -13.68
C ILE A 14 -24.28 19.57 -12.26
N LEU A 15 -24.92 18.42 -12.07
CA LEU A 15 -25.30 17.93 -10.74
C LEU A 15 -24.07 17.60 -9.89
N GLU A 16 -23.02 16.98 -10.45
CA GLU A 16 -21.76 16.74 -9.74
C GLU A 16 -20.99 18.03 -9.43
N LYS A 17 -20.98 19.02 -10.34
CA LYS A 17 -20.43 20.37 -10.06
C LYS A 17 -21.18 21.02 -8.89
N ASN A 18 -22.52 20.94 -8.86
CA ASN A 18 -23.32 21.49 -7.77
C ASN A 18 -23.15 20.72 -6.46
N VAL A 19 -22.98 19.40 -6.48
CA VAL A 19 -22.69 18.61 -5.27
C VAL A 19 -21.30 18.90 -4.73
N ASN A 20 -20.28 19.12 -5.57
CA ASN A 20 -18.95 19.51 -5.12
C ASN A 20 -18.86 20.98 -4.65
N LEU A 21 -19.64 21.88 -5.26
CA LEU A 21 -19.80 23.26 -4.77
C LEU A 21 -20.62 23.31 -3.48
N GLU A 22 -21.69 22.53 -3.35
CA GLU A 22 -22.43 22.37 -2.09
C GLU A 22 -21.60 21.66 -1.01
N ARG A 23 -20.70 20.74 -1.37
CA ARG A 23 -19.69 20.19 -0.44
C ARG A 23 -18.77 21.30 0.06
N LYS A 24 -18.36 22.26 -0.78
CA LYS A 24 -17.58 23.44 -0.36
C LYS A 24 -18.40 24.46 0.43
N GLU A 25 -19.64 24.75 0.04
CA GLU A 25 -20.50 25.71 0.76
C GLU A 25 -21.01 25.14 2.09
N LYS A 26 -21.22 23.81 2.22
CA LYS A 26 -21.48 23.15 3.51
C LYS A 26 -20.21 22.91 4.33
N ALA A 27 -19.05 22.64 3.71
CA ALA A 27 -17.77 22.61 4.43
C ALA A 27 -17.37 23.99 5.00
N VAL A 28 -18.03 25.07 4.58
CA VAL A 28 -17.85 26.42 5.10
C VAL A 28 -19.03 26.88 5.98
N ALA A 29 -20.11 26.10 6.10
CA ALA A 29 -21.34 26.53 6.79
C ALA A 29 -22.02 25.49 7.72
N GLY A 30 -21.29 24.47 8.19
CA GLY A 30 -21.71 23.66 9.33
C GLY A 30 -20.48 23.27 10.15
N ASN A 31 -20.43 23.65 11.43
CA ASN A 31 -19.34 23.33 12.37
C ASN A 31 -18.80 21.92 12.13
N SER A 32 -17.66 21.79 11.46
CA SER A 32 -17.04 20.48 11.27
C SER A 32 -16.62 19.98 12.65
N ILE A 33 -16.96 18.74 13.03
CA ILE A 33 -16.57 18.18 14.34
C ILE A 33 -15.06 18.29 14.57
N PHE A 34 -14.28 18.29 13.49
CA PHE A 34 -12.84 18.42 13.51
C PHE A 34 -12.31 19.86 13.61
N GLU A 35 -13.19 20.88 13.68
CA GLU A 35 -12.82 22.26 14.00
C GLU A 35 -12.71 22.53 15.50
N ARG A 36 -13.30 21.67 16.36
CA ARG A 36 -13.15 21.73 17.83
C ARG A 36 -11.68 21.68 18.24
N ASP A 37 -11.31 22.05 19.47
CA ASP A 37 -9.89 21.96 19.89
C ASP A 37 -9.38 20.51 19.89
N TYR A 38 -10.24 19.57 20.31
CA TYR A 38 -10.00 18.14 20.27
C TYR A 38 -11.33 17.39 20.10
N VAL A 39 -11.24 16.10 19.77
CA VAL A 39 -12.37 15.16 19.75
C VAL A 39 -11.97 13.91 20.54
N LEU A 40 -12.77 13.52 21.53
CA LEU A 40 -12.55 12.30 22.30
C LEU A 40 -13.41 11.15 21.75
N LEU A 41 -12.76 10.05 21.42
CA LEU A 41 -13.37 8.79 21.00
C LEU A 41 -13.50 7.85 22.20
N ASP A 42 -14.26 6.78 22.01
CA ASP A 42 -14.42 5.70 22.98
C ASP A 42 -13.20 4.75 23.08
N GLY A 43 -13.35 3.72 23.92
CA GLY A 43 -12.38 2.62 24.12
C GLY A 43 -12.75 1.34 23.37
N ALA A 44 -12.29 0.18 23.86
CA ALA A 44 -12.54 -1.11 23.23
C ALA A 44 -13.94 -1.73 23.49
N MET A 45 -14.71 -1.95 22.43
CA MET A 45 -15.95 -2.74 22.48
C MET A 45 -15.69 -4.20 22.85
N GLY A 46 -14.76 -4.87 22.17
CA GLY A 46 -14.48 -6.30 22.38
C GLY A 46 -14.06 -6.64 23.82
N THR A 47 -13.18 -5.83 24.42
CA THR A 47 -12.76 -5.98 25.83
C THR A 47 -13.93 -5.83 26.80
N MET A 48 -14.86 -4.90 26.53
CA MET A 48 -16.03 -4.69 27.38
C MET A 48 -17.06 -5.82 27.25
N LEU A 49 -17.22 -6.38 26.06
CA LEU A 49 -18.06 -7.56 25.82
C LEU A 49 -17.54 -8.81 26.55
N GLN A 50 -16.23 -9.04 26.51
CA GLN A 50 -15.59 -10.13 27.27
C GLN A 50 -15.83 -9.98 28.77
N LYS A 51 -15.71 -8.77 29.33
CA LYS A 51 -16.02 -8.49 30.74
C LYS A 51 -17.48 -8.73 31.12
N LYS A 52 -18.41 -8.59 30.18
CA LYS A 52 -19.83 -8.95 30.36
C LYS A 52 -20.10 -10.46 30.19
N GLY A 53 -19.09 -11.26 29.84
CA GLY A 53 -19.18 -12.71 29.74
C GLY A 53 -19.47 -13.22 28.33
N MET A 54 -19.06 -12.49 27.28
CA MET A 54 -19.11 -13.01 25.91
C MET A 54 -18.26 -14.29 25.77
N GLU A 55 -18.87 -15.35 25.24
CA GLU A 55 -18.19 -16.63 25.02
C GLU A 55 -17.19 -16.56 23.87
N VAL A 56 -16.10 -17.32 23.97
CA VAL A 56 -15.07 -17.42 22.92
C VAL A 56 -15.69 -17.97 21.63
N GLY A 57 -15.32 -17.38 20.48
CA GLY A 57 -15.87 -17.75 19.17
C GLY A 57 -17.20 -17.06 18.84
N THR A 58 -17.81 -16.31 19.77
CA THR A 58 -18.97 -15.48 19.45
C THR A 58 -18.56 -14.35 18.50
N VAL A 59 -19.24 -14.21 17.38
CA VAL A 59 -19.12 -13.05 16.48
C VAL A 59 -19.74 -11.83 17.19
N PRO A 60 -18.93 -10.82 17.62
CA PRO A 60 -19.41 -9.74 18.49
C PRO A 60 -20.60 -8.97 17.92
N GLU A 61 -20.67 -8.82 16.60
CA GLU A 61 -21.71 -8.07 15.90
C GLU A 61 -23.09 -8.72 16.08
N THR A 62 -23.18 -10.04 16.29
CA THR A 62 -24.46 -10.74 16.53
C THR A 62 -25.13 -10.31 17.84
N LEU A 63 -24.34 -9.84 18.81
CA LEU A 63 -24.86 -9.34 20.10
C LEU A 63 -25.67 -8.06 19.95
N ASN A 64 -25.59 -7.35 18.82
CA ASN A 64 -26.47 -6.24 18.50
C ASN A 64 -27.95 -6.64 18.50
N ILE A 65 -28.25 -7.91 18.20
CA ILE A 65 -29.60 -8.48 18.19
C ILE A 65 -29.83 -9.38 19.41
N LEU A 66 -28.86 -10.20 19.77
CA LEU A 66 -29.02 -11.21 20.83
C LEU A 66 -28.97 -10.61 22.24
N LYS A 67 -28.19 -9.55 22.44
CA LYS A 67 -27.94 -8.88 23.73
C LYS A 67 -27.88 -7.34 23.57
N PRO A 68 -28.89 -6.69 22.97
CA PRO A 68 -28.87 -5.26 22.67
C PRO A 68 -28.64 -4.40 23.94
N GLU A 69 -29.13 -4.84 25.09
CA GLU A 69 -28.94 -4.18 26.37
C GLU A 69 -27.46 -4.10 26.79
N TRP A 70 -26.64 -5.10 26.45
CA TRP A 70 -25.20 -5.05 26.72
C TRP A 70 -24.52 -3.97 25.90
N ILE A 71 -24.88 -3.85 24.62
CA ILE A 71 -24.33 -2.86 23.70
C ILE A 71 -24.71 -1.44 24.15
N VAL A 72 -25.98 -1.22 24.49
CA VAL A 72 -26.45 0.07 25.01
C VAL A 72 -25.72 0.46 26.29
N ASP A 73 -25.57 -0.48 27.25
CA ASP A 73 -24.86 -0.22 28.50
C ASP A 73 -23.40 0.17 28.28
N ILE A 74 -22.69 -0.54 27.40
CA ILE A 74 -21.28 -0.27 27.10
C ILE A 74 -21.13 1.13 26.49
N HIS A 75 -21.95 1.47 25.49
CA HIS A 75 -21.91 2.82 24.90
C HIS A 75 -22.21 3.90 25.94
N LYS A 76 -23.22 3.72 26.80
CA LYS A 76 -23.52 4.67 27.89
C LYS A 76 -22.31 4.88 28.80
N SER A 77 -21.59 3.80 29.15
CA SER A 77 -20.41 3.92 30.01
C SER A 77 -19.29 4.77 29.40
N TYR A 78 -19.08 4.70 28.08
CA TYR A 78 -18.11 5.56 27.39
C TYR A 78 -18.59 7.00 27.23
N ILE A 79 -19.89 7.20 27.00
CA ILE A 79 -20.51 8.53 26.94
C ILE A 79 -20.39 9.24 28.30
N GLU A 80 -20.68 8.53 29.39
CA GLU A 80 -20.54 9.03 30.75
C GLU A 80 -19.08 9.35 31.10
N ALA A 81 -18.13 8.61 30.54
CA ALA A 81 -16.70 8.91 30.64
C ALA A 81 -16.25 10.12 29.79
N GLY A 82 -17.13 10.65 28.93
CA GLY A 82 -16.92 11.91 28.21
C GLY A 82 -16.63 11.78 26.71
N ALA A 83 -16.86 10.60 26.11
CA ALA A 83 -16.68 10.40 24.67
C ALA A 83 -17.60 11.31 23.84
N ASP A 84 -17.01 12.01 22.86
CA ASP A 84 -17.71 12.82 21.86
C ASP A 84 -18.26 11.97 20.71
N ILE A 85 -17.57 10.86 20.39
CA ILE A 85 -17.98 9.89 19.38
C ILE A 85 -17.85 8.47 19.96
N VAL A 86 -18.88 7.65 19.77
CA VAL A 86 -18.84 6.21 20.04
C VAL A 86 -18.92 5.42 18.74
N TYR A 87 -18.15 4.34 18.65
CA TYR A 87 -18.10 3.46 17.50
C TYR A 87 -19.18 2.40 17.66
N ALA A 88 -20.12 2.31 16.73
CA ALA A 88 -21.10 1.24 16.75
C ALA A 88 -20.39 -0.12 16.64
N ASN A 89 -20.96 -1.16 17.24
CA ASN A 89 -20.40 -2.52 17.22
C ASN A 89 -20.55 -3.15 15.83
N THR A 90 -19.80 -2.66 14.85
CA THR A 90 -19.86 -3.02 13.43
C THR A 90 -18.51 -3.36 12.81
N PHE A 91 -17.41 -3.33 13.58
CA PHE A 91 -16.03 -3.54 13.12
C PHE A 91 -15.86 -4.61 12.05
N GLY A 92 -16.42 -5.81 12.24
CA GLY A 92 -16.35 -6.89 11.28
C GLY A 92 -17.68 -7.25 10.62
N ALA A 93 -18.63 -6.32 10.51
CA ALA A 93 -19.98 -6.59 9.98
C ALA A 93 -20.02 -6.77 8.44
N ASN A 94 -19.00 -7.39 7.85
CA ASN A 94 -18.91 -7.65 6.41
C ASN A 94 -19.49 -9.03 6.03
N ARG A 95 -19.91 -9.18 4.77
CA ARG A 95 -20.63 -10.40 4.31
C ARG A 95 -19.88 -11.72 4.52
N TYR A 96 -18.54 -11.72 4.47
CA TYR A 96 -17.76 -12.95 4.68
C TYR A 96 -17.79 -13.38 6.14
N LYS A 97 -17.58 -12.44 7.06
CA LYS A 97 -17.63 -12.74 8.50
C LYS A 97 -19.05 -13.05 8.97
N MET A 98 -20.07 -12.53 8.28
CA MET A 98 -21.49 -12.74 8.64
C MET A 98 -22.10 -14.04 8.08
N GLU A 99 -21.46 -14.73 7.12
CA GLU A 99 -22.04 -15.85 6.35
C GLU A 99 -22.70 -16.94 7.23
N ASN A 100 -22.07 -17.30 8.36
CA ASN A 100 -22.52 -18.38 9.25
C ASN A 100 -23.30 -17.88 10.47
N THR A 101 -23.64 -16.60 10.53
CA THR A 101 -24.32 -16.02 11.71
C THR A 101 -25.85 -16.14 11.65
N GLY A 102 -26.41 -16.37 10.46
CA GLY A 102 -27.86 -16.36 10.23
C GLY A 102 -28.49 -14.96 10.12
N TYR A 103 -27.69 -13.89 10.16
CA TYR A 103 -28.12 -12.50 10.02
C TYR A 103 -27.47 -11.84 8.80
N SER A 104 -28.19 -10.94 8.15
CA SER A 104 -27.63 -10.10 7.09
C SER A 104 -26.79 -8.95 7.65
N VAL A 105 -25.84 -8.46 6.84
CA VAL A 105 -25.04 -7.24 7.12
C VAL A 105 -25.96 -6.08 7.52
N LYS A 106 -27.05 -5.89 6.77
CA LYS A 106 -28.02 -4.83 7.03
C LYS A 106 -28.69 -4.95 8.39
N GLU A 107 -29.13 -6.13 8.79
CA GLU A 107 -29.79 -6.35 10.09
C GLU A 107 -28.86 -6.02 11.26
N LEU A 108 -27.61 -6.49 11.17
CA LEU A 108 -26.63 -6.30 12.23
C LEU A 108 -26.18 -4.84 12.36
N ILE A 109 -25.85 -4.19 11.24
CA ILE A 109 -25.47 -2.77 11.23
C ILE A 109 -26.64 -1.89 11.68
N SER A 110 -27.85 -2.13 11.18
CA SER A 110 -29.03 -1.33 11.59
C SER A 110 -29.30 -1.48 13.10
N ALA A 111 -29.15 -2.68 13.65
CA ALA A 111 -29.28 -2.91 15.09
C ALA A 111 -28.17 -2.21 15.89
N ALA A 112 -26.92 -2.28 15.43
CA ALA A 112 -25.78 -1.64 16.06
C ALA A 112 -25.95 -0.12 16.16
N ILE A 113 -26.28 0.53 15.04
CA ILE A 113 -26.51 1.99 14.97
C ILE A 113 -27.68 2.38 15.89
N LYS A 114 -28.77 1.61 15.87
CA LYS A 114 -29.92 1.85 16.75
C LYS A 114 -29.55 1.76 18.23
N ASN A 115 -28.78 0.75 18.63
CA ASN A 115 -28.35 0.56 20.01
C ASN A 115 -27.44 1.72 20.47
N ALA A 116 -26.47 2.11 19.65
CA ALA A 116 -25.59 3.25 19.94
C ALA A 116 -26.37 4.57 20.01
N LYS A 117 -27.37 4.79 19.14
CA LYS A 117 -28.24 5.97 19.17
C LYS A 117 -29.14 6.01 20.41
N GLU A 118 -29.63 4.87 20.87
CA GLU A 118 -30.39 4.81 22.13
C GLU A 118 -29.50 5.16 23.33
N ALA A 119 -28.23 4.75 23.33
CA ALA A 119 -27.26 5.14 24.35
C ALA A 119 -26.96 6.65 24.32
N ALA A 120 -26.84 7.25 23.13
CA ALA A 120 -26.60 8.69 22.93
C ALA A 120 -27.84 9.58 23.10
N LYS A 121 -29.01 9.01 23.39
CA LYS A 121 -30.25 9.78 23.50
C LYS A 121 -30.19 10.80 24.64
N GLY A 122 -30.32 12.08 24.29
CA GLY A 122 -30.25 13.18 25.26
C GLY A 122 -28.84 13.71 25.52
N THR A 123 -27.84 13.26 24.75
CA THR A 123 -26.49 13.81 24.71
C THR A 123 -26.17 14.39 23.33
N ASP A 124 -25.05 15.10 23.22
CA ASP A 124 -24.50 15.59 21.94
C ASP A 124 -23.50 14.60 21.31
N THR A 125 -23.44 13.36 21.81
CA THR A 125 -22.50 12.33 21.34
C THR A 125 -22.90 11.85 19.94
N LEU A 126 -21.92 11.77 19.04
CA LEU A 126 -22.10 11.20 17.71
C LEU A 126 -21.88 9.69 17.68
N VAL A 127 -22.58 9.01 16.79
CA VAL A 127 -22.45 7.57 16.54
C VAL A 127 -21.73 7.35 15.21
N ALA A 128 -20.61 6.65 15.25
CA ALA A 128 -19.87 6.27 14.06
C ALA A 128 -20.27 4.88 13.57
N LEU A 129 -20.39 4.74 12.24
CA LEU A 129 -20.23 3.44 11.59
C LEU A 129 -18.74 3.07 11.67
N ASP A 130 -18.44 1.94 12.26
CA ASP A 130 -17.08 1.41 12.36
C ASP A 130 -16.87 0.30 11.32
N LEU A 131 -15.90 0.50 10.42
CA LEU A 131 -15.51 -0.40 9.34
C LEU A 131 -14.09 -0.90 9.58
N GLY A 132 -13.93 -2.19 9.88
CA GLY A 132 -12.64 -2.87 9.95
C GLY A 132 -12.23 -3.52 8.62
N PRO A 133 -11.05 -4.16 8.57
CA PRO A 133 -10.61 -4.89 7.38
C PRO A 133 -11.54 -6.08 7.09
N ILE A 134 -11.66 -6.44 5.81
CA ILE A 134 -12.50 -7.55 5.34
C ILE A 134 -11.96 -8.89 5.86
N GLY A 135 -10.65 -8.98 6.07
CA GLY A 135 -9.97 -10.21 6.49
C GLY A 135 -9.60 -11.13 5.32
N GLN A 136 -9.42 -10.58 4.12
CA GLN A 136 -8.94 -11.27 2.92
C GLN A 136 -7.86 -10.42 2.24
N LEU A 137 -6.85 -11.06 1.65
CA LEU A 137 -5.81 -10.35 0.90
C LEU A 137 -6.34 -9.95 -0.49
N LEU A 138 -6.03 -8.72 -0.93
CA LEU A 138 -6.35 -8.26 -2.28
C LEU A 138 -5.40 -8.86 -3.32
N GLU A 139 -5.88 -8.93 -4.56
CA GLU A 139 -5.05 -9.23 -5.72
C GLU A 139 -3.84 -8.28 -5.83
N PRO A 140 -2.68 -8.76 -6.29
CA PRO A 140 -2.42 -10.14 -6.73
C PRO A 140 -2.04 -11.09 -5.58
N THR A 141 -1.85 -10.58 -4.37
CA THR A 141 -1.39 -11.35 -3.20
C THR A 141 -2.46 -12.34 -2.69
N GLY A 142 -3.73 -12.02 -2.86
CA GLY A 142 -4.87 -12.89 -2.56
C GLY A 142 -5.89 -12.92 -3.69
N SER A 143 -7.09 -13.41 -3.39
CA SER A 143 -8.17 -13.62 -4.36
C SER A 143 -9.17 -12.47 -4.46
N LEU A 144 -9.17 -11.54 -3.50
CA LEU A 144 -10.18 -10.48 -3.46
C LEU A 144 -9.85 -9.38 -4.47
N THR A 145 -10.73 -9.14 -5.43
CA THR A 145 -10.56 -8.03 -6.36
C THR A 145 -10.86 -6.69 -5.69
N PHE A 146 -10.30 -5.60 -6.23
CA PHE A 146 -10.60 -4.24 -5.76
C PHE A 146 -12.09 -3.90 -5.77
N GLU A 147 -12.82 -4.30 -6.83
CA GLU A 147 -14.24 -3.99 -6.96
C GLU A 147 -15.09 -4.82 -5.99
N GLU A 148 -14.71 -6.08 -5.72
CA GLU A 148 -15.38 -6.87 -4.68
C GLU A 148 -15.17 -6.26 -3.29
N ALA A 149 -13.95 -5.83 -2.96
CA ALA A 149 -13.68 -5.12 -1.71
C ALA A 149 -14.54 -3.84 -1.60
N TYR A 150 -14.59 -3.04 -2.67
CA TYR A 150 -15.44 -1.85 -2.73
C TYR A 150 -16.93 -2.18 -2.51
N ASP A 151 -17.45 -3.22 -3.18
CA ASP A 151 -18.86 -3.61 -3.08
C ASP A 151 -19.24 -4.12 -1.68
N ILE A 152 -18.29 -4.73 -0.96
CA ILE A 152 -18.47 -5.15 0.43
C ILE A 152 -18.58 -3.92 1.33
N PHE A 153 -17.61 -3.01 1.29
CA PHE A 153 -17.66 -1.78 2.09
C PHE A 153 -18.88 -0.91 1.75
N LYS A 154 -19.29 -0.88 0.47
CA LYS A 154 -20.49 -0.16 0.04
C LYS A 154 -21.75 -0.73 0.68
N GLU A 155 -21.86 -2.05 0.81
CA GLU A 155 -22.98 -2.69 1.50
C GLU A 155 -23.09 -2.21 2.95
N GLU A 156 -21.96 -2.14 3.65
CA GLU A 156 -21.88 -1.68 5.04
C GLU A 156 -22.26 -0.19 5.18
N VAL A 157 -21.70 0.66 4.31
CA VAL A 157 -22.00 2.11 4.28
C VAL A 157 -23.48 2.38 4.01
N VAL A 158 -24.08 1.65 3.07
CA VAL A 158 -25.50 1.81 2.73
C VAL A 158 -26.43 1.27 3.83
N ALA A 159 -25.98 0.27 4.59
CA ALA A 159 -26.72 -0.28 5.72
C ALA A 159 -26.76 0.65 6.96
N ALA A 160 -25.81 1.57 7.08
CA ALA A 160 -25.60 2.41 8.27
C ALA A 160 -26.51 3.64 8.34
N GLU A 161 -27.81 3.47 8.08
CA GLU A 161 -28.78 4.57 8.18
C GLU A 161 -28.83 5.13 9.62
N GLY A 162 -28.61 6.44 9.75
CA GLY A 162 -28.62 7.13 11.03
C GLY A 162 -27.24 7.31 11.69
N ALA A 163 -26.15 6.78 11.12
CA ALA A 163 -24.80 7.13 11.55
C ALA A 163 -24.49 8.62 11.31
N ASP A 164 -23.59 9.21 12.11
CA ASP A 164 -23.17 10.61 12.00
C ASP A 164 -21.77 10.76 11.37
N VAL A 165 -20.93 9.72 11.49
CA VAL A 165 -19.54 9.68 11.01
C VAL A 165 -19.25 8.27 10.50
N ILE A 166 -18.37 8.14 9.51
CA ILE A 166 -17.82 6.85 9.09
C ILE A 166 -16.36 6.76 9.57
N VAL A 167 -16.04 5.66 10.23
CA VAL A 167 -14.69 5.30 10.66
C VAL A 167 -14.26 4.09 9.85
N ILE A 168 -13.05 4.16 9.31
CA ILE A 168 -12.36 3.02 8.72
C ILE A 168 -11.12 2.80 9.58
N GLU A 169 -11.04 1.70 10.33
CA GLU A 169 -9.96 1.49 11.30
C GLU A 169 -9.24 0.14 11.15
N THR A 170 -8.03 0.06 11.69
CA THR A 170 -7.21 -1.17 11.73
C THR A 170 -6.87 -1.73 10.34
N MET A 171 -6.82 -0.88 9.31
CA MET A 171 -6.47 -1.34 7.98
C MET A 171 -4.97 -1.63 7.87
N THR A 172 -4.61 -2.78 7.29
CA THR A 172 -3.22 -3.20 7.08
C THR A 172 -2.75 -3.00 5.64
N ASP A 173 -3.69 -2.87 4.69
CA ASP A 173 -3.42 -2.70 3.27
C ASP A 173 -3.99 -1.37 2.74
N LEU A 174 -3.15 -0.62 2.01
CA LEU A 174 -3.53 0.70 1.51
C LEU A 174 -4.56 0.64 0.36
N LEU A 175 -4.55 -0.42 -0.45
CA LEU A 175 -5.49 -0.56 -1.56
C LEU A 175 -6.89 -0.95 -1.04
N GLU A 176 -6.95 -1.83 -0.04
CA GLU A 176 -8.19 -2.12 0.70
C GLU A 176 -8.75 -0.86 1.36
N THR A 177 -7.89 -0.09 2.03
CA THR A 177 -8.27 1.19 2.66
C THR A 177 -8.83 2.15 1.62
N LYS A 178 -8.21 2.24 0.44
CA LYS A 178 -8.71 3.05 -0.67
C LYS A 178 -10.08 2.57 -1.16
N ALA A 179 -10.32 1.27 -1.26
CA ALA A 179 -11.63 0.72 -1.62
C ALA A 179 -12.70 1.15 -0.59
N ALA A 180 -12.40 1.04 0.71
CA ALA A 180 -13.29 1.48 1.79
C ALA A 180 -13.60 2.99 1.74
N VAL A 181 -12.56 3.83 1.56
CA VAL A 181 -12.74 5.28 1.45
C VAL A 181 -13.57 5.66 0.23
N LEU A 182 -13.32 5.04 -0.93
CA LEU A 182 -14.15 5.29 -2.12
C LEU A 182 -15.59 4.84 -1.90
N ALA A 183 -15.81 3.67 -1.29
CA ALA A 183 -17.15 3.20 -0.96
C ALA A 183 -17.88 4.20 -0.05
N ALA A 184 -17.20 4.73 0.97
CA ALA A 184 -17.74 5.75 1.86
C ALA A 184 -18.04 7.07 1.13
N LYS A 185 -17.07 7.67 0.42
CA LYS A 185 -17.21 9.00 -0.21
C LYS A 185 -18.17 9.03 -1.41
N GLU A 186 -18.36 7.89 -2.09
CA GLU A 186 -19.27 7.75 -3.24
C GLU A 186 -20.71 7.41 -2.82
N ASN A 187 -20.93 6.82 -1.64
CA ASN A 187 -22.25 6.36 -1.20
C ASN A 187 -22.76 7.09 0.07
N SER A 188 -21.97 8.00 0.63
CA SER A 188 -22.33 8.82 1.79
C SER A 188 -21.76 10.25 1.70
N ASN A 189 -22.37 11.17 2.45
CA ASN A 189 -21.86 12.52 2.66
C ASN A 189 -21.39 12.74 4.12
N LEU A 190 -21.36 11.68 4.93
CA LEU A 190 -20.85 11.76 6.29
C LEU A 190 -19.34 12.04 6.27
N PRO A 191 -18.80 12.72 7.31
CA PRO A 191 -17.36 12.82 7.50
C PRO A 191 -16.74 11.43 7.63
N VAL A 192 -15.55 11.25 7.04
CA VAL A 192 -14.81 9.98 7.05
C VAL A 192 -13.50 10.17 7.82
N MET A 193 -13.30 9.40 8.88
CA MET A 193 -11.98 9.24 9.50
C MET A 193 -11.37 7.90 9.14
N THR A 194 -10.06 7.86 8.93
CA THR A 194 -9.39 6.63 8.50
C THR A 194 -8.08 6.42 9.26
N THR A 195 -7.95 5.27 9.91
CA THR A 195 -6.71 4.85 10.56
C THR A 195 -6.19 3.56 9.95
N MET A 196 -4.88 3.50 9.78
CA MET A 196 -4.18 2.24 9.50
C MET A 196 -3.41 1.81 10.73
N THR A 197 -3.03 0.53 10.78
CA THR A 197 -2.19 0.00 11.85
C THR A 197 -0.76 -0.26 11.37
N PHE A 198 0.21 0.06 12.21
CA PHE A 198 1.64 -0.01 11.91
C PHE A 198 2.39 -0.83 12.95
N GLU A 199 3.50 -1.42 12.53
CA GLU A 199 4.48 -2.06 13.39
C GLU A 199 5.55 -1.04 13.85
N GLU A 200 6.45 -1.46 14.75
CA GLU A 200 7.53 -0.61 15.28
C GLU A 200 8.46 -0.05 14.19
N ASN A 201 8.58 -0.76 13.06
CA ASN A 201 9.33 -0.35 11.88
C ASN A 201 8.66 0.80 11.08
N LYS A 202 7.52 1.32 11.55
CA LYS A 202 6.70 2.36 10.89
C LYS A 202 6.13 1.93 9.52
N ARG A 203 5.97 0.61 9.32
CA ARG A 203 5.33 0.01 8.15
C ARG A 203 4.09 -0.74 8.57
N THR A 204 3.11 -0.81 7.68
CA THR A 204 2.00 -1.75 7.85
C THR A 204 2.49 -3.16 7.54
N PHE A 205 1.66 -4.16 7.87
CA PHE A 205 1.93 -5.56 7.54
C PHE A 205 2.25 -5.81 6.04
N THR A 206 1.62 -5.05 5.13
CA THR A 206 1.92 -5.13 3.68
C THR A 206 3.06 -4.22 3.22
N GLY A 207 3.75 -3.56 4.15
CA GLY A 207 4.90 -2.70 3.89
C GLY A 207 4.57 -1.23 3.62
N CYS A 208 3.29 -0.83 3.72
CA CYS A 208 2.89 0.53 3.43
C CYS A 208 3.59 1.53 4.36
N SER A 209 4.16 2.58 3.78
CA SER A 209 4.77 3.67 4.55
C SER A 209 3.73 4.64 5.10
N VAL A 210 4.03 5.24 6.25
CA VAL A 210 3.24 6.34 6.84
C VAL A 210 3.00 7.47 5.84
N SER A 211 4.02 7.83 5.04
CA SER A 211 3.91 8.87 4.03
C SER A 211 2.95 8.52 2.90
N ALA A 212 2.97 7.26 2.43
CA ALA A 212 2.06 6.79 1.39
C ALA A 212 0.59 6.78 1.86
N MET A 213 0.33 6.33 3.09
CA MET A 213 -0.98 6.46 3.73
C MET A 213 -1.45 7.92 3.73
N CYS A 214 -0.64 8.82 4.28
CA CYS A 214 -1.02 10.23 4.43
C CYS A 214 -1.33 10.89 3.08
N LEU A 215 -0.46 10.71 2.08
CA LEU A 215 -0.62 11.32 0.75
C LEU A 215 -1.86 10.78 0.03
N THR A 216 -2.14 9.48 0.15
CA THR A 216 -3.25 8.81 -0.52
C THR A 216 -4.58 9.18 0.12
N LEU A 217 -4.71 9.01 1.44
CA LEU A 217 -5.98 9.25 2.14
C LEU A 217 -6.37 10.74 2.11
N GLN A 218 -5.42 11.65 2.30
CA GLN A 218 -5.64 13.07 2.13
C GLN A 218 -6.08 13.41 0.70
N GLY A 219 -5.50 12.73 -0.29
CA GLY A 219 -5.88 12.88 -1.70
C GLY A 219 -7.31 12.43 -2.00
N LEU A 220 -7.77 11.36 -1.35
CA LEU A 220 -9.13 10.84 -1.46
C LEU A 220 -10.17 11.68 -0.70
N GLY A 221 -9.72 12.69 0.07
CA GLY A 221 -10.58 13.63 0.77
C GLY A 221 -11.22 13.07 2.05
N VAL A 222 -10.49 12.27 2.81
CA VAL A 222 -10.87 11.95 4.20
C VAL A 222 -10.79 13.21 5.07
N ASP A 223 -11.56 13.24 6.14
CA ASP A 223 -11.71 14.41 7.02
C ASP A 223 -10.73 14.37 8.20
N ALA A 224 -10.28 13.18 8.60
CA ALA A 224 -9.20 12.96 9.56
C ALA A 224 -8.48 11.64 9.25
N LEU A 225 -7.19 11.54 9.57
CA LEU A 225 -6.43 10.30 9.38
C LEU A 225 -5.48 10.02 10.53
N GLY A 226 -5.05 8.77 10.70
CA GLY A 226 -4.09 8.47 11.75
C GLY A 226 -3.79 7.01 11.97
N VAL A 227 -3.59 6.65 13.23
CA VAL A 227 -3.15 5.30 13.63
C VAL A 227 -3.96 4.76 14.80
N ASN A 228 -4.23 3.47 14.77
CA ASN A 228 -4.86 2.75 15.86
C ASN A 228 -4.29 1.34 16.01
N CYS A 229 -4.51 0.73 17.19
CA CYS A 229 -4.17 -0.66 17.48
C CYS A 229 -2.67 -1.00 17.35
N SER A 230 -2.35 -2.30 17.38
CA SER A 230 -1.03 -2.98 17.40
C SER A 230 -0.07 -2.61 18.53
N LEU A 231 0.07 -1.33 18.81
CA LEU A 231 1.10 -0.76 19.66
C LEU A 231 0.50 0.01 20.84
N GLY A 232 1.28 0.10 21.92
CA GLY A 232 0.98 0.98 23.05
C GLY A 232 1.22 2.46 22.71
N PRO A 233 0.82 3.39 23.58
CA PRO A 233 0.96 4.83 23.32
C PRO A 233 2.43 5.26 23.16
N LYS A 234 3.38 4.58 23.82
CA LYS A 234 4.81 4.89 23.71
C LYS A 234 5.34 4.60 22.31
N ASP A 235 4.97 3.47 21.75
CA ASP A 235 5.49 2.98 20.46
C ASP A 235 4.74 3.62 19.28
N LEU A 236 3.53 4.15 19.50
CA LEU A 236 2.83 4.98 18.52
C LEU A 236 3.39 6.40 18.40
N LEU A 237 4.06 6.94 19.42
CA LEU A 237 4.56 8.32 19.40
C LEU A 237 5.48 8.61 18.18
N PRO A 238 6.47 7.76 17.82
CA PRO A 238 7.30 7.96 16.63
C PRO A 238 6.56 7.83 15.30
N ILE A 239 5.40 7.15 15.27
CA ILE A 239 4.53 7.05 14.09
C ILE A 239 3.71 8.33 13.95
N VAL A 240 3.16 8.85 15.05
CA VAL A 240 2.42 10.13 15.07
C VAL A 240 3.32 11.30 14.68
N GLU A 241 4.55 11.34 15.18
CA GLU A 241 5.57 12.31 14.74
C GLU A 241 5.79 12.24 13.22
N GLU A 242 5.86 11.03 12.65
CA GLU A 242 6.03 10.89 11.21
C GLU A 242 4.78 11.34 10.43
N ILE A 243 3.57 10.94 10.87
CA ILE A 243 2.29 11.38 10.27
C ILE A 243 2.25 12.92 10.18
N SER A 244 2.69 13.61 11.24
CA SER A 244 2.65 15.08 11.32
C SER A 244 3.39 15.81 10.19
N LYS A 245 4.37 15.16 9.55
CA LYS A 245 5.15 15.74 8.44
C LYS A 245 4.44 15.66 7.09
N TRP A 246 3.46 14.76 6.97
CA TRP A 246 2.88 14.34 5.69
C TRP A 246 1.42 14.72 5.49
N THR A 247 0.71 15.16 6.52
CA THR A 247 -0.68 15.60 6.40
C THR A 247 -0.95 16.94 7.06
N TYR A 248 -1.84 17.73 6.45
CA TYR A 248 -2.43 18.90 7.10
C TYR A 248 -3.72 18.57 7.85
N LEU A 249 -4.25 17.35 7.71
CA LEU A 249 -5.50 16.92 8.33
C LEU A 249 -5.35 16.68 9.84
N PRO A 250 -6.46 16.71 10.60
CA PRO A 250 -6.49 16.27 11.99
C PRO A 250 -5.94 14.84 12.14
N ILE A 251 -5.06 14.65 13.11
CA ILE A 251 -4.44 13.34 13.38
C ILE A 251 -5.26 12.58 14.42
N VAL A 252 -5.62 11.34 14.07
CA VAL A 252 -6.35 10.38 14.92
C VAL A 252 -5.39 9.42 15.61
N VAL A 253 -5.60 9.17 16.92
CA VAL A 253 -4.82 8.19 17.69
C VAL A 253 -5.74 7.35 18.59
N LYS A 254 -5.76 6.03 18.39
CA LYS A 254 -6.40 5.04 19.30
C LYS A 254 -5.39 3.95 19.68
N ALA A 255 -4.58 4.19 20.71
CA ALA A 255 -3.56 3.24 21.16
C ALA A 255 -4.16 2.07 21.95
N ASN A 256 -3.46 0.92 21.96
CA ASN A 256 -3.75 -0.16 22.92
C ASN A 256 -3.30 0.24 24.33
N ALA A 257 -3.89 -0.36 25.37
CA ALA A 257 -3.45 -0.17 26.76
C ALA A 257 -2.08 -0.85 27.07
N GLY A 258 -1.19 -0.94 26.08
CA GLY A 258 0.02 -1.76 26.09
C GLY A 258 -0.15 -3.05 25.29
N LEU A 259 0.90 -3.88 25.30
CA LEU A 259 0.80 -5.24 24.82
C LEU A 259 0.07 -6.11 25.86
N PRO A 260 -0.84 -7.00 25.44
CA PRO A 260 -1.51 -7.91 26.36
C PRO A 260 -0.50 -8.92 26.91
N ASP A 261 -0.59 -9.20 28.21
CA ASP A 261 0.08 -10.34 28.82
C ASP A 261 -0.60 -11.63 28.31
N PRO A 262 0.12 -12.53 27.64
CA PRO A 262 -0.47 -13.69 26.98
C PRO A 262 -1.01 -14.75 27.95
N VAL A 263 -0.62 -14.69 29.24
CA VAL A 263 -1.07 -15.63 30.28
C VAL A 263 -2.35 -15.13 30.94
N THR A 264 -2.43 -13.82 31.20
CA THR A 264 -3.52 -13.21 31.99
C THR A 264 -4.52 -12.44 31.15
N ASN A 265 -4.23 -12.20 29.87
CA ASN A 265 -4.96 -11.28 28.99
C ASN A 265 -5.10 -9.86 29.56
N THR A 266 -4.25 -9.48 30.53
CA THR A 266 -4.24 -8.13 31.12
C THR A 266 -3.28 -7.21 30.37
N TYR A 267 -3.55 -5.91 30.42
CA TYR A 267 -2.78 -4.89 29.69
C TYR A 267 -1.89 -4.12 30.67
N ASN A 268 -0.65 -3.83 30.24
CA ASN A 268 0.41 -3.40 31.17
C ASN A 268 0.51 -1.88 31.38
N VAL A 269 -0.30 -1.04 30.70
CA VAL A 269 -0.26 0.42 30.85
C VAL A 269 -1.50 0.89 31.60
N SER A 270 -1.30 1.59 32.73
CA SER A 270 -2.40 2.20 33.51
C SER A 270 -3.06 3.37 32.78
N ALA A 271 -4.29 3.74 33.17
CA ALA A 271 -5.00 4.89 32.57
C ALA A 271 -4.23 6.22 32.73
N ASP A 272 -3.56 6.43 33.87
CA ASP A 272 -2.72 7.60 34.14
C ASP A 272 -1.50 7.67 33.22
N GLU A 273 -0.78 6.55 33.11
CA GLU A 273 0.39 6.44 32.24
C GLU A 273 0.00 6.61 30.77
N PHE A 274 -1.11 5.99 30.35
CA PHE A 274 -1.67 6.11 29.01
C PHE A 274 -1.92 7.57 28.64
N ALA A 275 -2.66 8.30 29.47
CA ALA A 275 -2.98 9.70 29.20
C ALA A 275 -1.74 10.60 29.21
N THR A 276 -0.78 10.33 30.11
CA THR A 276 0.49 11.06 30.18
C THR A 276 1.29 10.92 28.89
N ILE A 277 1.38 9.70 28.33
CA ILE A 277 2.10 9.47 27.07
C ILE A 277 1.33 10.05 25.89
N CYS A 278 0.00 9.93 25.84
CA CYS A 278 -0.83 10.53 24.79
C CYS A 278 -0.70 12.06 24.74
N LYS A 279 -0.51 12.73 25.89
CA LYS A 279 -0.28 14.19 25.95
C LYS A 279 0.91 14.62 25.08
N GLU A 280 1.97 13.80 25.00
CA GLU A 280 3.14 14.10 24.19
C GLU A 280 2.83 14.15 22.69
N MET A 281 1.78 13.47 22.23
CA MET A 281 1.39 13.46 20.82
C MET A 281 0.71 14.77 20.37
N LEU A 282 0.21 15.58 21.32
CA LEU A 282 -0.44 16.86 21.03
C LEU A 282 0.51 17.86 20.36
N LYS A 283 1.81 17.76 20.64
CA LYS A 283 2.84 18.62 20.01
C LYS A 283 3.05 18.32 18.53
N PHE A 284 2.60 17.16 18.06
CA PHE A 284 2.65 16.72 16.67
C PHE A 284 1.31 16.90 15.94
N GLY A 285 0.32 17.54 16.57
CA GLY A 285 -0.98 17.80 15.95
C GLY A 285 -2.02 16.68 16.11
N ALA A 286 -1.78 15.72 17.02
CA ALA A 286 -2.82 14.79 17.44
C ALA A 286 -4.02 15.54 18.05
N LYS A 287 -5.21 15.25 17.54
CA LYS A 287 -6.42 16.04 17.80
C LYS A 287 -7.64 15.17 18.11
N VAL A 288 -7.70 13.99 17.50
CA VAL A 288 -8.75 13.01 17.74
C VAL A 288 -8.12 11.86 18.51
N MET A 289 -8.53 11.61 19.74
CA MET A 289 -7.90 10.61 20.60
C MET A 289 -8.93 9.66 21.21
N GLY A 290 -8.55 8.40 21.40
CA GLY A 290 -9.33 7.42 22.17
C GLY A 290 -8.49 6.22 22.54
N GLY A 291 -9.17 5.12 22.86
CA GLY A 291 -8.51 3.85 23.18
C GLY A 291 -8.91 2.72 22.24
N CYS A 292 -7.98 1.81 21.98
CA CYS A 292 -8.25 0.54 21.28
C CYS A 292 -8.22 -0.62 22.31
N CYS A 293 -7.66 -1.78 21.95
CA CYS A 293 -7.70 -2.98 22.76
C CYS A 293 -7.14 -2.76 24.18
N GLY A 294 -7.88 -3.28 25.18
CA GLY A 294 -7.54 -3.15 26.60
C GLY A 294 -8.07 -1.89 27.30
N THR A 295 -8.54 -0.90 26.55
CA THR A 295 -9.00 0.37 27.13
C THR A 295 -10.47 0.32 27.58
N THR A 296 -10.74 0.91 28.75
CA THR A 296 -12.05 0.91 29.43
C THR A 296 -12.55 2.35 29.60
N PRO A 297 -13.78 2.59 30.10
CA PRO A 297 -14.25 3.93 30.42
C PRO A 297 -13.31 4.74 31.35
N GLU A 298 -12.53 4.07 32.19
CA GLU A 298 -11.50 4.71 33.03
C GLU A 298 -10.43 5.44 32.20
N TYR A 299 -9.96 4.82 31.11
CA TYR A 299 -8.97 5.40 30.21
C TYR A 299 -9.55 6.61 29.47
N VAL A 300 -10.80 6.51 29.02
CA VAL A 300 -11.50 7.60 28.33
C VAL A 300 -11.70 8.80 29.26
N ALA A 301 -12.14 8.57 30.50
CA ALA A 301 -12.25 9.63 31.50
C ALA A 301 -10.90 10.31 31.77
N ARG A 302 -9.82 9.51 31.86
CA ARG A 302 -8.49 10.07 32.11
C ARG A 302 -7.94 10.86 30.91
N LEU A 303 -8.21 10.40 29.69
CA LEU A 303 -7.93 11.17 28.47
C LEU A 303 -8.72 12.48 28.44
N LYS A 304 -9.99 12.47 28.85
CA LYS A 304 -10.83 13.68 28.92
C LYS A 304 -10.21 14.73 29.82
N GLU A 305 -9.80 14.33 31.03
CA GLU A 305 -9.14 15.22 31.98
C GLU A 305 -7.86 15.82 31.39
N MET A 306 -7.01 14.97 30.79
CA MET A 306 -5.76 15.39 30.15
C MET A 306 -6.02 16.39 29.02
N LEU A 307 -6.98 16.13 28.13
CA LEU A 307 -7.31 17.00 26.99
C LEU A 307 -7.87 18.35 27.44
N GLU A 308 -8.72 18.38 28.48
CA GLU A 308 -9.23 19.62 29.06
C GLU A 308 -8.14 20.46 29.74
N GLU A 309 -7.20 19.82 30.43
CA GLU A 309 -6.03 20.49 31.00
C GLU A 309 -5.13 21.07 29.90
N SER A 310 -4.81 20.26 28.89
CA SER A 310 -3.98 20.68 27.75
C SER A 310 -4.61 21.79 26.92
N LYS A 311 -5.94 21.80 26.79
CA LYS A 311 -6.68 22.91 26.18
C LYS A 311 -6.49 24.21 26.97
N LYS A 312 -6.59 24.16 28.30
CA LYS A 312 -6.38 25.34 29.16
C LYS A 312 -4.94 25.85 29.10
N ASN A 313 -3.97 24.94 28.94
CA ASN A 313 -2.55 25.27 28.87
C ASN A 313 -2.06 25.71 27.48
N GLY A 314 -2.84 25.48 26.41
CA GLY A 314 -2.45 25.79 25.03
C GLY A 314 -1.42 24.80 24.45
N ASP A 315 -1.51 23.54 24.87
CA ASP A 315 -0.54 22.49 24.50
C ASP A 315 -0.71 22.01 23.05
N PHE A 316 -1.91 22.14 22.46
CA PHE A 316 -2.20 21.72 21.09
C PHE A 316 -1.36 22.52 20.08
N LYS A 317 -0.59 21.81 19.25
CA LYS A 317 0.19 22.39 18.15
C LYS A 317 -0.41 21.98 16.81
N LYS A 318 -0.08 22.74 15.76
CA LYS A 318 -0.35 22.30 14.39
C LYS A 318 0.65 21.22 14.00
N ASN A 319 0.27 20.38 13.06
CA ASN A 319 1.18 19.43 12.44
C ASN A 319 2.33 20.15 11.69
N ASP A 320 3.48 19.48 11.59
CA ASP A 320 4.70 19.98 10.93
C ASP A 320 4.67 19.73 9.41
N TYR A 321 3.50 19.92 8.79
CA TYR A 321 3.28 19.57 7.40
C TYR A 321 4.16 20.40 6.45
N SER A 322 5.01 19.72 5.67
CA SER A 322 6.00 20.39 4.80
C SER A 322 5.39 21.07 3.55
N GLY A 323 4.23 20.60 3.07
CA GLY A 323 3.63 21.10 1.83
C GLY A 323 4.39 20.75 0.54
N GLU A 324 5.43 19.91 0.62
CA GLU A 324 6.22 19.54 -0.56
C GLU A 324 5.42 18.67 -1.53
N MET A 325 5.73 18.81 -2.82
CA MET A 325 5.20 17.92 -3.84
C MET A 325 5.79 16.52 -3.62
N ALA A 326 4.91 15.55 -3.43
CA ALA A 326 5.29 14.15 -3.35
C ALA A 326 4.25 13.24 -4.03
N VAL A 327 4.75 12.13 -4.54
CA VAL A 327 3.99 11.01 -5.12
C VAL A 327 4.49 9.71 -4.53
N CYS A 328 3.65 8.68 -4.50
CA CYS A 328 3.97 7.46 -3.77
C CYS A 328 3.36 6.21 -4.41
N SER A 329 4.11 5.13 -4.35
CA SER A 329 3.56 3.77 -4.24
C SER A 329 3.27 3.49 -2.76
N PRO A 330 2.81 2.29 -2.38
CA PRO A 330 2.63 1.95 -0.96
C PRO A 330 3.97 1.94 -0.22
N LEU A 331 5.04 1.50 -0.90
CA LEU A 331 6.34 1.20 -0.29
C LEU A 331 7.29 2.39 -0.31
N LYS A 332 7.16 3.28 -1.30
CA LYS A 332 8.10 4.36 -1.56
C LYS A 332 7.38 5.66 -1.86
N THR A 333 7.84 6.72 -1.21
CA THR A 333 7.41 8.10 -1.46
C THR A 333 8.56 8.87 -2.09
N VAL A 334 8.29 9.49 -3.23
CA VAL A 334 9.23 10.35 -3.95
C VAL A 334 8.82 11.80 -3.72
N VAL A 335 9.63 12.52 -2.94
CA VAL A 335 9.53 13.96 -2.77
C VAL A 335 10.28 14.65 -3.90
N VAL A 336 9.62 15.60 -4.57
CA VAL A 336 10.15 16.39 -5.69
C VAL A 336 10.73 17.71 -5.15
N ASN A 337 11.68 17.58 -4.22
CA ASN A 337 12.48 18.69 -3.67
C ASN A 337 13.85 18.83 -4.37
N GLN A 338 14.13 17.92 -5.31
CA GLN A 338 15.32 17.87 -6.16
C GLN A 338 14.92 17.25 -7.51
N PRO A 339 15.79 17.29 -8.53
CA PRO A 339 15.53 16.58 -9.78
C PRO A 339 15.27 15.09 -9.55
N ARG A 340 14.15 14.57 -10.08
CA ARG A 340 13.75 13.15 -10.03
C ARG A 340 13.56 12.61 -11.44
N ILE A 341 14.20 11.49 -11.75
CA ILE A 341 14.16 10.91 -13.08
C ILE A 341 12.83 10.20 -13.30
N VAL A 342 12.13 10.55 -14.39
CA VAL A 342 10.93 9.85 -14.86
C VAL A 342 11.32 8.97 -16.06
N GLY A 343 11.19 7.65 -15.92
CA GLY A 343 11.55 6.70 -16.96
C GLY A 343 10.52 6.67 -18.11
N GLU A 344 10.97 6.88 -19.35
CA GLU A 344 10.12 7.03 -20.54
C GLU A 344 9.82 5.73 -21.33
N ARG A 345 10.31 4.56 -20.87
CA ARG A 345 10.39 3.39 -21.76
C ARG A 345 9.09 2.59 -21.89
N ILE A 346 8.18 2.67 -20.93
CA ILE A 346 6.87 1.99 -20.97
C ILE A 346 5.94 2.83 -21.86
N ASN A 347 6.23 2.82 -23.16
CA ASN A 347 5.55 3.64 -24.16
C ASN A 347 5.67 2.98 -25.55
N PRO A 348 4.56 2.67 -26.24
CA PRO A 348 4.56 2.01 -27.54
C PRO A 348 5.03 2.92 -28.70
N THR A 349 5.11 4.24 -28.50
CA THR A 349 5.40 5.20 -29.57
C THR A 349 6.77 4.93 -30.20
N GLY A 350 6.78 4.64 -31.51
CA GLY A 350 8.00 4.33 -32.26
C GLY A 350 8.66 2.97 -31.96
N LYS A 351 8.13 2.16 -31.02
CA LYS A 351 8.77 0.91 -30.57
C LYS A 351 8.02 -0.33 -31.04
N LYS A 352 8.51 -0.98 -32.10
CA LYS A 352 7.86 -2.16 -32.71
C LYS A 352 7.66 -3.32 -31.72
N ARG A 353 8.68 -3.67 -30.93
CA ARG A 353 8.60 -4.77 -29.94
C ARG A 353 7.59 -4.47 -28.84
N PHE A 354 7.57 -3.24 -28.31
CA PHE A 354 6.62 -2.84 -27.27
C PHE A 354 5.17 -2.86 -27.77
N LYS A 355 4.93 -2.39 -29.00
CA LYS A 355 3.61 -2.53 -29.64
C LYS A 355 3.17 -3.99 -29.75
N GLN A 356 4.08 -4.88 -30.16
CA GLN A 356 3.80 -6.31 -30.26
C GLN A 356 3.48 -6.91 -28.89
N ALA A 357 4.25 -6.54 -27.85
CA ALA A 357 4.02 -7.01 -26.49
C ALA A 357 2.64 -6.62 -25.95
N LEU A 358 2.17 -5.39 -26.22
CA LEU A 358 0.81 -4.98 -25.85
C LEU A 358 -0.26 -5.80 -26.58
N ILE A 359 -0.07 -6.11 -27.86
CA ILE A 359 -1.01 -6.92 -28.65
C ILE A 359 -1.06 -8.36 -28.13
N GLU A 360 0.10 -8.94 -27.83
CA GLU A 360 0.26 -10.33 -27.37
C GLU A 360 -0.02 -10.50 -25.87
N ASN A 361 -0.28 -9.41 -25.14
CA ASN A 361 -0.41 -9.42 -23.68
C ASN A 361 0.84 -9.96 -22.96
N ASP A 362 2.02 -9.73 -23.55
CA ASP A 362 3.33 -10.10 -23.01
C ASP A 362 3.70 -9.15 -21.86
N MET A 363 3.17 -9.46 -20.68
CA MET A 363 3.37 -8.65 -19.47
C MET A 363 4.81 -8.71 -18.98
N ASP A 364 5.50 -9.84 -19.11
CA ASP A 364 6.89 -9.96 -18.66
C ASP A 364 7.81 -8.99 -19.39
N TYR A 365 7.61 -8.80 -20.69
CA TYR A 365 8.36 -7.77 -21.42
C TYR A 365 8.12 -6.36 -20.86
N ILE A 366 6.87 -6.03 -20.50
CA ILE A 366 6.53 -4.72 -19.93
C ILE A 366 7.15 -4.54 -18.55
N LEU A 367 7.08 -5.57 -17.70
CA LEU A 367 7.67 -5.61 -16.36
C LEU A 367 9.20 -5.53 -16.41
N GLY A 368 9.83 -6.25 -17.33
CA GLY A 368 11.28 -6.16 -17.57
C GLY A 368 11.71 -4.75 -17.97
N GLN A 369 10.93 -4.05 -18.81
CA GLN A 369 11.20 -2.63 -19.11
C GLN A 369 11.04 -1.71 -17.89
N ALA A 370 10.19 -2.06 -16.92
CA ALA A 370 10.05 -1.30 -15.69
C ALA A 370 11.28 -1.51 -14.78
N ILE A 371 11.68 -2.76 -14.56
CA ILE A 371 12.85 -3.14 -13.75
C ILE A 371 14.13 -2.53 -14.31
N GLU A 372 14.39 -2.70 -15.61
CA GLU A 372 15.56 -2.11 -16.28
C GLU A 372 15.66 -0.60 -16.04
N GLN A 373 14.53 0.10 -16.01
CA GLN A 373 14.53 1.55 -15.81
C GLN A 373 14.83 1.95 -14.36
N ILE A 374 14.31 1.20 -13.39
CA ILE A 374 14.56 1.43 -11.97
C ILE A 374 16.03 1.15 -11.65
N GLU A 375 16.58 0.04 -12.14
CA GLU A 375 18.01 -0.27 -12.04
C GLU A 375 18.87 0.79 -12.74
N GLY A 376 18.38 1.37 -13.84
CA GLY A 376 18.98 2.53 -14.50
C GLY A 376 18.91 3.83 -13.69
N GLY A 377 18.15 3.90 -12.60
CA GLY A 377 18.03 5.05 -11.72
C GLY A 377 16.76 5.88 -11.90
N ALA A 378 15.69 5.32 -12.48
CA ALA A 378 14.38 5.98 -12.49
C ALA A 378 13.80 6.09 -11.06
N ASP A 379 13.36 7.29 -10.68
CA ASP A 379 12.64 7.53 -9.43
C ASP A 379 11.12 7.29 -9.61
N ILE A 380 10.61 7.52 -10.83
CA ILE A 380 9.20 7.42 -11.22
C ILE A 380 9.14 6.77 -12.61
N LEU A 381 8.09 6.01 -12.93
CA LEU A 381 7.90 5.43 -14.27
C LEU A 381 6.71 6.07 -15.00
N ASP A 382 6.94 6.58 -16.20
CA ASP A 382 5.88 6.99 -17.13
C ASP A 382 5.30 5.75 -17.82
N VAL A 383 3.97 5.63 -17.81
CA VAL A 383 3.22 4.46 -18.29
C VAL A 383 2.21 4.90 -19.33
N ASN A 384 2.54 4.70 -20.61
CA ASN A 384 1.65 4.90 -21.74
C ASN A 384 1.41 3.54 -22.42
N VAL A 385 0.14 3.15 -22.57
CA VAL A 385 -0.27 1.93 -23.31
C VAL A 385 -1.13 2.26 -24.54
N GLY A 386 -1.08 3.51 -25.01
CA GLY A 386 -1.89 4.01 -26.09
C GLY A 386 -1.56 3.34 -27.43
N LEU A 387 -2.43 2.43 -27.86
CA LEU A 387 -2.34 1.77 -29.17
C LEU A 387 -3.74 1.63 -29.78
N PRO A 388 -3.99 2.08 -31.03
CA PRO A 388 -5.33 2.04 -31.62
C PRO A 388 -5.96 0.64 -31.78
N GLN A 389 -5.15 -0.41 -31.67
CA GLN A 389 -5.55 -1.81 -31.93
C GLN A 389 -6.03 -2.55 -30.67
N ILE A 390 -5.93 -1.93 -29.49
CA ILE A 390 -6.28 -2.56 -28.21
C ILE A 390 -7.28 -1.71 -27.43
N ASP A 391 -7.94 -2.31 -26.45
CA ASP A 391 -8.66 -1.54 -25.42
C ASP A 391 -7.64 -0.93 -24.45
N GLU A 392 -7.39 0.38 -24.62
CA GLU A 392 -6.46 1.13 -23.79
C GLU A 392 -6.86 1.11 -22.31
N ARG A 393 -8.17 1.11 -21.99
CA ARG A 393 -8.64 1.11 -20.61
C ARG A 393 -8.32 -0.20 -19.92
N GLU A 394 -8.66 -1.32 -20.56
CA GLU A 394 -8.39 -2.66 -20.01
C GLU A 394 -6.88 -2.91 -19.88
N MET A 395 -6.11 -2.59 -20.93
CA MET A 395 -4.66 -2.75 -20.93
C MET A 395 -3.98 -1.88 -19.87
N MET A 396 -4.46 -0.65 -19.66
CA MET A 396 -3.91 0.25 -18.63
C MET A 396 -4.13 -0.32 -17.23
N ILE A 397 -5.34 -0.81 -16.92
CA ILE A 397 -5.64 -1.46 -15.64
C ILE A 397 -4.72 -2.67 -15.42
N LYS A 398 -4.61 -3.54 -16.42
CA LYS A 398 -3.78 -4.75 -16.35
C LYS A 398 -2.31 -4.41 -16.15
N THR A 399 -1.81 -3.42 -16.87
CA THR A 399 -0.42 -2.96 -16.78
C THR A 399 -0.12 -2.32 -15.42
N ILE A 400 -1.02 -1.48 -14.91
CA ILE A 400 -0.87 -0.86 -13.59
C ILE A 400 -0.89 -1.91 -12.48
N LYS A 401 -1.81 -2.88 -12.52
CA LYS A 401 -1.85 -3.98 -11.53
C LYS A 401 -0.54 -4.78 -11.52
N ALA A 402 -0.03 -5.14 -12.71
CA ALA A 402 1.20 -5.91 -12.84
C ALA A 402 2.45 -5.10 -12.43
N LEU A 403 2.54 -3.82 -12.80
CA LEU A 403 3.66 -2.98 -12.39
C LEU A 403 3.74 -2.87 -10.87
N GLN A 404 2.61 -2.56 -10.21
CA GLN A 404 2.57 -2.36 -8.77
C GLN A 404 2.87 -3.61 -7.94
N SER A 405 2.73 -4.81 -8.53
CA SER A 405 3.14 -6.03 -7.84
C SER A 405 4.66 -6.11 -7.72
N ILE A 406 5.39 -5.60 -8.72
CA ILE A 406 6.81 -5.87 -8.90
C ILE A 406 7.71 -4.67 -8.58
N VAL A 407 7.22 -3.44 -8.82
CA VAL A 407 8.00 -2.22 -8.63
C VAL A 407 7.57 -1.44 -7.40
N ASP A 408 8.56 -0.82 -6.74
CA ASP A 408 8.34 0.04 -5.58
C ASP A 408 8.19 1.52 -5.96
N VAL A 409 8.51 1.93 -7.18
CA VAL A 409 8.48 3.35 -7.59
C VAL A 409 7.06 3.83 -7.94
N PRO A 410 6.74 5.12 -7.70
CA PRO A 410 5.46 5.70 -8.13
C PRO A 410 5.32 5.71 -9.66
N LEU A 411 4.07 5.77 -10.13
CA LEU A 411 3.75 5.80 -11.56
C LEU A 411 3.24 7.18 -12.01
N GLN A 412 3.64 7.56 -13.21
CA GLN A 412 3.05 8.63 -14.00
C GLN A 412 2.17 7.98 -15.08
N ILE A 413 0.86 8.13 -14.94
CA ILE A 413 -0.14 7.49 -15.80
C ILE A 413 -0.38 8.39 -17.01
N ASP A 414 0.04 7.94 -18.19
CA ASP A 414 -0.02 8.69 -19.44
C ASP A 414 -1.19 8.24 -20.33
N SER A 415 -2.21 9.08 -20.43
CA SER A 415 -3.32 8.94 -21.37
C SER A 415 -4.02 10.27 -21.63
N THR A 416 -4.62 10.40 -22.82
CA THR A 416 -5.45 11.56 -23.21
C THR A 416 -6.95 11.34 -22.95
N LYS A 417 -7.35 10.15 -22.50
CA LYS A 417 -8.74 9.74 -22.31
C LYS A 417 -9.13 9.75 -20.84
N SER A 418 -10.13 10.55 -20.47
CA SER A 418 -10.61 10.67 -19.09
C SER A 418 -11.05 9.33 -18.49
N GLU A 419 -11.69 8.47 -19.27
CA GLU A 419 -12.19 7.16 -18.86
C GLU A 419 -11.06 6.14 -18.59
N VAL A 420 -9.93 6.27 -19.28
CA VAL A 420 -8.73 5.47 -19.04
C VAL A 420 -8.07 5.94 -17.74
N LEU A 421 -7.89 7.26 -17.59
CA LEU A 421 -7.34 7.87 -16.39
C LEU A 421 -8.16 7.54 -15.14
N GLU A 422 -9.49 7.67 -15.19
CA GLU A 422 -10.36 7.34 -14.06
C GLU A 422 -10.23 5.86 -13.65
N ALA A 423 -10.25 4.94 -14.62
CA ALA A 423 -10.15 3.52 -14.33
C ALA A 423 -8.76 3.14 -13.76
N ALA A 424 -7.70 3.75 -14.29
CA ALA A 424 -6.33 3.59 -13.82
C ALA A 424 -6.15 4.13 -12.38
N LEU A 425 -6.64 5.34 -12.14
CA LEU A 425 -6.57 5.99 -10.83
C LEU A 425 -7.37 5.24 -9.77
N ARG A 426 -8.48 4.59 -10.14
CA ARG A 426 -9.28 3.79 -9.20
C ARG A 426 -8.49 2.61 -8.62
N VAL A 427 -7.72 1.90 -9.45
CA VAL A 427 -6.96 0.70 -9.04
C VAL A 427 -5.51 0.98 -8.61
N TYR A 428 -5.04 2.22 -8.71
CA TYR A 428 -3.68 2.59 -8.30
C TYR A 428 -3.56 2.67 -6.77
N ASN A 429 -2.62 1.95 -6.19
CA ASN A 429 -2.31 1.89 -4.76
C ASN A 429 -1.28 2.97 -4.39
N GLY A 430 -1.74 4.19 -4.13
CA GLY A 430 -0.88 5.32 -3.80
C GLY A 430 -1.36 6.62 -4.44
N LYS A 431 -0.45 7.57 -4.59
CA LYS A 431 -0.67 8.87 -5.24
C LYS A 431 0.18 8.98 -6.52
N PRO A 432 -0.42 8.92 -7.72
CA PRO A 432 0.31 8.97 -8.99
C PRO A 432 0.41 10.40 -9.54
N ILE A 433 1.10 10.53 -10.67
CA ILE A 433 1.03 11.71 -11.55
C ILE A 433 0.12 11.39 -12.73
N VAL A 434 -0.83 12.27 -13.06
CA VAL A 434 -1.61 12.20 -14.31
C VAL A 434 -0.90 13.00 -15.40
N ASN A 435 -0.55 12.31 -16.48
CA ASN A 435 0.00 12.87 -17.70
C ASN A 435 -1.04 12.71 -18.83
N SER A 436 -1.79 13.74 -19.21
CA SER A 436 -1.72 15.14 -18.79
C SER A 436 -3.04 15.85 -19.08
N VAL A 437 -3.13 17.11 -18.67
CA VAL A 437 -4.11 18.08 -19.16
C VAL A 437 -3.42 19.13 -20.03
N ASN A 438 -4.19 19.88 -20.80
CA ASN A 438 -3.69 21.04 -21.55
C ASN A 438 -4.57 22.27 -21.26
N GLY A 439 -4.27 23.40 -21.88
CA GLY A 439 -4.97 24.68 -21.69
C GLY A 439 -6.37 24.75 -22.26
N GLU A 440 -6.86 23.71 -22.96
CA GLU A 440 -8.21 23.71 -23.53
C GLU A 440 -9.28 23.53 -22.45
N ASP A 441 -10.32 24.37 -22.45
CA ASP A 441 -11.34 24.35 -21.39
C ASP A 441 -12.08 23.00 -21.33
N ALA A 442 -12.31 22.38 -22.49
CA ALA A 442 -12.98 21.08 -22.58
C ALA A 442 -12.16 19.92 -22.01
N VAL A 443 -10.82 20.00 -22.06
CA VAL A 443 -9.92 18.98 -21.49
C VAL A 443 -9.83 19.18 -19.99
N LEU A 444 -9.64 20.41 -19.54
CA LEU A 444 -9.58 20.78 -18.11
C LEU A 444 -10.85 20.35 -17.38
N ASP A 445 -12.04 20.63 -17.95
CA ASP A 445 -13.33 20.30 -17.33
C ASP A 445 -13.64 18.80 -17.30
N LYS A 446 -12.93 17.98 -18.09
CA LYS A 446 -13.08 16.51 -18.07
C LYS A 446 -12.09 15.84 -17.13
N ILE A 447 -10.84 16.26 -17.14
CA ILE A 447 -9.76 15.53 -16.46
C ILE A 447 -9.54 16.04 -15.02
N LEU A 448 -9.62 17.36 -14.77
CA LEU A 448 -9.36 17.90 -13.43
C LEU A 448 -10.32 17.38 -12.35
N PRO A 449 -11.63 17.16 -12.61
CA PRO A 449 -12.51 16.51 -11.63
C PRO A 449 -12.05 15.10 -11.25
N VAL A 450 -11.56 14.32 -12.22
CA VAL A 450 -11.03 12.97 -11.99
C VAL A 450 -9.75 13.04 -11.16
N VAL A 451 -8.83 13.94 -11.50
CA VAL A 451 -7.59 14.17 -10.73
C VAL A 451 -7.92 14.54 -9.28
N ALA A 452 -8.87 15.45 -9.07
CA ALA A 452 -9.30 15.89 -7.74
C ALA A 452 -9.95 14.75 -6.94
N LYS A 453 -10.81 13.94 -7.58
CA LYS A 453 -11.49 12.80 -6.94
C LYS A 453 -10.52 11.77 -6.36
N TYR A 454 -9.43 11.47 -7.07
CA TYR A 454 -8.44 10.47 -6.64
C TYR A 454 -7.17 11.07 -6.01
N GLY A 455 -7.10 12.40 -5.88
CA GLY A 455 -5.99 13.08 -5.22
C GLY A 455 -4.64 13.03 -5.94
N ALA A 456 -4.62 12.80 -7.26
CA ALA A 456 -3.39 12.69 -8.04
C ALA A 456 -2.69 14.04 -8.22
N ALA A 457 -1.39 14.01 -8.50
CA ALA A 457 -0.70 15.16 -9.11
C ALA A 457 -1.06 15.24 -10.60
N VAL A 458 -0.93 16.41 -11.22
CA VAL A 458 -1.29 16.59 -12.64
C VAL A 458 -0.25 17.40 -13.39
N ILE A 459 0.09 16.93 -14.59
CA ILE A 459 0.91 17.64 -15.56
C ILE A 459 0.01 18.47 -16.47
N GLY A 460 0.27 19.77 -16.53
CA GLY A 460 -0.33 20.72 -17.47
C GLY A 460 0.62 21.05 -18.61
N LEU A 461 0.26 20.66 -19.83
CA LEU A 461 0.98 21.01 -21.05
C LEU A 461 0.66 22.45 -21.45
N THR A 462 1.67 23.28 -21.72
CA THR A 462 1.48 24.68 -22.13
C THR A 462 1.08 24.82 -23.62
N LEU A 463 -0.05 24.21 -23.98
CA LEU A 463 -0.71 24.33 -25.29
C LEU A 463 -2.22 24.49 -25.08
N ASP A 464 -2.90 25.15 -26.01
CA ASP A 464 -4.36 25.31 -25.99
C ASP A 464 -4.96 25.11 -27.40
N GLU A 465 -6.18 25.57 -27.64
CA GLU A 465 -6.87 25.44 -28.92
C GLU A 465 -6.11 26.09 -30.10
N ASN A 466 -5.23 27.05 -29.81
CA ASN A 466 -4.38 27.72 -30.80
C ASN A 466 -3.01 27.02 -30.98
N GLY A 467 -2.79 25.90 -30.30
CA GLY A 467 -1.55 25.14 -30.30
C GLY A 467 -0.54 25.63 -29.26
N ILE A 468 0.74 25.46 -29.58
CA ILE A 468 1.85 25.77 -28.67
C ILE A 468 2.28 27.22 -28.91
N PRO A 469 2.30 28.10 -27.88
CA PRO A 469 2.83 29.44 -28.04
C PRO A 469 4.33 29.46 -28.38
N ASP A 470 4.72 30.34 -29.31
CA ASP A 470 6.11 30.52 -29.73
C ASP A 470 6.99 31.12 -28.63
N SER A 471 6.43 32.02 -27.79
CA SER A 471 7.18 32.72 -26.75
C SER A 471 7.01 32.11 -25.36
N ALA A 472 8.03 32.26 -24.53
CA ALA A 472 7.99 31.84 -23.13
C ALA A 472 6.81 32.47 -22.37
N GLU A 473 6.51 33.75 -22.58
CA GLU A 473 5.41 34.45 -21.93
C GLU A 473 4.04 33.87 -22.31
N GLY A 474 3.88 33.45 -23.58
CA GLY A 474 2.66 32.77 -24.03
C GLY A 474 2.46 31.45 -23.29
N ARG A 475 3.51 30.64 -23.17
CA ARG A 475 3.47 29.37 -22.44
C ARG A 475 3.17 29.57 -20.95
N VAL A 476 3.76 30.58 -20.33
CA VAL A 476 3.52 30.94 -18.92
C VAL A 476 2.06 31.35 -18.69
N LYS A 477 1.43 32.08 -19.62
CA LYS A 477 -0.01 32.43 -19.50
C LYS A 477 -0.90 31.19 -19.50
N ILE A 478 -0.59 30.20 -20.34
CA ILE A 478 -1.32 28.93 -20.33
C ILE A 478 -1.07 28.18 -19.02
N ALA A 479 0.16 28.18 -18.51
CA ALA A 479 0.48 27.59 -17.20
C ALA A 479 -0.32 28.24 -16.06
N GLU A 480 -0.43 29.58 -16.05
CA GLU A 480 -1.26 30.32 -15.09
C GLU A 480 -2.75 29.93 -15.21
N LYS A 481 -3.27 29.79 -16.44
CA LYS A 481 -4.63 29.32 -16.69
C LYS A 481 -4.86 27.93 -16.09
N ILE A 482 -4.00 26.96 -16.41
CA ILE A 482 -4.10 25.59 -15.93
C ILE A 482 -4.02 25.56 -14.40
N MET A 483 -3.07 26.29 -13.81
CA MET A 483 -2.91 26.38 -12.35
C MET A 483 -4.18 26.85 -11.67
N ASN A 484 -4.75 27.97 -12.13
CA ASN A 484 -5.97 28.54 -11.55
C ASN A 484 -7.15 27.57 -11.66
N ARG A 485 -7.33 26.94 -12.83
CA ARG A 485 -8.41 25.97 -13.04
C ARG A 485 -8.26 24.73 -12.15
N ALA A 486 -7.04 24.19 -12.01
CA ALA A 486 -6.79 23.06 -11.12
C ALA A 486 -7.10 23.41 -9.64
N MET A 487 -6.70 24.60 -9.19
CA MET A 487 -7.00 25.08 -7.83
C MET A 487 -8.51 25.27 -7.57
N GLU A 488 -9.27 25.72 -8.57
CA GLU A 488 -10.74 25.82 -8.46
C GLU A 488 -11.38 24.45 -8.17
N TYR A 489 -10.92 23.39 -8.85
CA TYR A 489 -11.34 22.00 -8.60
C TYR A 489 -10.80 21.40 -7.29
N GLY A 490 -9.99 22.13 -6.52
CA GLY A 490 -9.46 21.69 -5.23
C GLY A 490 -8.10 21.00 -5.29
N ILE A 491 -7.44 20.98 -6.45
CA ILE A 491 -6.09 20.46 -6.58
C ILE A 491 -5.13 21.50 -5.99
N ARG A 492 -4.39 21.10 -4.95
CA ARG A 492 -3.45 21.99 -4.28
C ARG A 492 -2.29 22.37 -5.21
N LYS A 493 -1.77 23.58 -5.04
CA LYS A 493 -0.78 24.18 -5.94
C LYS A 493 0.47 23.31 -6.10
N GLU A 494 0.95 22.71 -5.01
CA GLU A 494 2.09 21.81 -4.98
C GLU A 494 1.91 20.54 -5.83
N ASN A 495 0.66 20.14 -6.12
CA ASN A 495 0.34 18.97 -6.96
C ASN A 495 0.23 19.32 -8.45
N ILE A 496 0.46 20.58 -8.84
CA ILE A 496 0.39 21.05 -10.22
C ILE A 496 1.80 21.15 -10.78
N ILE A 497 2.04 20.42 -11.86
CA ILE A 497 3.33 20.33 -12.56
C ILE A 497 3.12 20.88 -13.96
N ILE A 498 4.06 21.66 -14.49
CA ILE A 498 3.93 22.26 -15.81
C ILE A 498 4.98 21.71 -16.78
N ASP A 499 4.51 21.26 -17.95
CA ASP A 499 5.36 20.95 -19.09
C ASP A 499 5.38 22.14 -20.06
N CYS A 500 6.52 22.81 -20.14
CA CYS A 500 6.73 23.96 -21.04
C CYS A 500 6.97 23.55 -22.51
N LEU A 501 6.83 22.26 -22.82
CA LEU A 501 6.96 21.61 -24.12
C LEU A 501 8.34 21.72 -24.77
N THR A 502 8.94 20.56 -25.03
CA THR A 502 10.18 20.43 -25.79
C THR A 502 9.85 20.19 -27.26
N LEU A 503 10.25 21.10 -28.14
CA LEU A 503 10.14 20.95 -29.58
C LEU A 503 11.47 20.53 -30.20
N THR A 504 11.40 19.89 -31.37
CA THR A 504 12.57 19.40 -32.08
C THR A 504 13.42 20.54 -32.65
N VAL A 505 14.67 20.66 -32.19
CA VAL A 505 15.55 21.80 -32.49
C VAL A 505 15.97 21.89 -33.96
N SER A 506 15.92 20.78 -34.71
CA SER A 506 16.23 20.77 -36.14
C SER A 506 15.17 21.50 -36.98
N ALA A 507 13.95 21.63 -36.46
CA ALA A 507 12.86 22.37 -37.10
C ALA A 507 12.66 23.74 -36.44
N GLU A 508 12.64 23.78 -35.10
CA GLU A 508 12.25 24.95 -34.31
C GLU A 508 13.36 25.38 -33.36
N GLN A 509 14.50 25.84 -33.89
CA GLN A 509 15.70 26.11 -33.08
C GLN A 509 15.47 27.15 -31.97
N LYS A 510 14.66 28.18 -32.24
CA LYS A 510 14.34 29.21 -31.24
C LYS A 510 13.52 28.66 -30.07
N ALA A 511 12.66 27.66 -30.33
CA ALA A 511 11.76 27.11 -29.33
C ALA A 511 12.52 26.49 -28.15
N ALA A 512 13.71 25.92 -28.38
CA ALA A 512 14.54 25.37 -27.30
C ALA A 512 14.89 26.43 -26.24
N GLN A 513 15.24 27.65 -26.66
CA GLN A 513 15.53 28.76 -25.74
C GLN A 513 14.26 29.27 -25.04
N GLU A 514 13.14 29.32 -25.76
CA GLU A 514 11.86 29.74 -25.19
C GLU A 514 11.33 28.73 -24.14
N THR A 515 11.54 27.42 -24.35
CA THR A 515 11.25 26.38 -23.34
C THR A 515 12.05 26.64 -22.06
N LEU A 516 13.36 26.88 -22.15
CA LEU A 516 14.23 27.11 -20.98
C LEU A 516 13.83 28.39 -20.22
N LYS A 517 13.52 29.48 -20.94
CA LYS A 517 13.00 30.71 -20.32
C LYS A 517 11.67 30.46 -19.61
N ALA A 518 10.75 29.74 -20.25
CA ALA A 518 9.46 29.41 -19.67
C ALA A 518 9.60 28.57 -18.39
N LEU A 519 10.47 27.55 -18.38
CA LEU A 519 10.79 26.78 -17.17
C LEU A 519 11.22 27.68 -16.02
N ASN A 520 12.15 28.60 -16.29
CA ASN A 520 12.67 29.50 -15.26
C ASN A 520 11.57 30.41 -14.68
N ILE A 521 10.68 30.93 -15.54
CA ILE A 521 9.57 31.78 -15.11
C ILE A 521 8.55 30.95 -14.31
N VAL A 522 8.16 29.77 -14.79
CA VAL A 522 7.20 28.90 -14.09
C VAL A 522 7.75 28.52 -12.70
N LYS A 523 9.01 28.11 -12.62
CA LYS A 523 9.65 27.72 -11.36
C LYS A 523 9.74 28.88 -10.37
N ASN A 524 10.28 30.02 -10.79
CA ASN A 524 10.63 31.11 -9.88
C ASN A 524 9.49 32.12 -9.65
N LYS A 525 8.62 32.33 -10.64
CA LYS A 525 7.51 33.30 -10.55
C LYS A 525 6.20 32.64 -10.15
N LEU A 526 5.85 31.51 -10.77
CA LEU A 526 4.63 30.77 -10.40
C LEU A 526 4.85 29.86 -9.19
N GLY A 527 6.09 29.46 -8.90
CA GLY A 527 6.38 28.56 -7.78
C GLY A 527 5.84 27.15 -8.00
N LEU A 528 5.73 26.72 -9.27
CA LEU A 528 5.27 25.39 -9.65
C LEU A 528 6.45 24.47 -9.93
N LYS A 529 6.23 23.16 -9.81
CA LYS A 529 7.20 22.16 -10.27
C LYS A 529 7.13 22.05 -11.79
N THR A 530 8.22 21.65 -12.43
CA THR A 530 8.29 21.55 -13.90
C THR A 530 8.73 20.18 -14.38
N VAL A 531 8.22 19.77 -15.54
CA VAL A 531 8.51 18.50 -16.21
C VAL A 531 8.85 18.76 -17.68
N LEU A 532 9.65 17.89 -18.30
CA LEU A 532 9.87 17.92 -19.75
C LEU A 532 10.13 16.52 -20.29
N GLY A 533 9.50 16.21 -21.43
CA GLY A 533 9.97 15.19 -22.37
C GLY A 533 11.28 15.62 -23.04
N VAL A 534 12.43 15.31 -22.44
CA VAL A 534 13.74 15.80 -22.88
C VAL A 534 14.14 15.21 -24.22
N SER A 535 13.80 13.94 -24.47
CA SER A 535 14.18 13.19 -25.67
C SER A 535 13.64 13.78 -26.99
N ASN A 536 12.62 14.65 -26.92
CA ASN A 536 11.99 15.29 -28.08
C ASN A 536 12.89 16.32 -28.78
N ILE A 537 13.86 16.89 -28.07
CA ILE A 537 14.73 17.97 -28.56
C ILE A 537 15.54 17.55 -29.80
N SER A 538 15.93 16.28 -29.88
CA SER A 538 16.92 15.78 -30.84
C SER A 538 16.36 14.97 -32.00
N PHE A 539 15.03 14.87 -32.15
CA PHE A 539 14.46 14.13 -33.29
C PHE A 539 15.02 14.65 -34.63
N GLY A 540 15.32 13.75 -35.55
CA GLY A 540 15.89 14.11 -36.86
C GLY A 540 17.38 14.49 -36.86
N LEU A 541 18.07 14.54 -35.72
CA LEU A 541 19.51 14.85 -35.65
C LEU A 541 20.39 13.60 -35.43
N PRO A 542 21.63 13.57 -35.97
CA PRO A 542 22.64 12.59 -35.57
C PRO A 542 23.15 12.89 -34.15
N ASN A 543 23.80 11.90 -33.51
CA ASN A 543 24.38 12.05 -32.17
C ASN A 543 23.41 12.61 -31.11
N ARG A 544 22.16 12.13 -31.14
CA ARG A 544 21.04 12.58 -30.30
C ARG A 544 21.39 12.64 -28.82
N GLU A 545 22.17 11.67 -28.33
CA GLU A 545 22.59 11.60 -26.93
C GLU A 545 23.34 12.85 -26.46
N ILE A 546 24.23 13.41 -27.28
CA ILE A 546 24.99 14.63 -26.94
C ILE A 546 24.04 15.82 -26.82
N VAL A 547 23.10 15.95 -27.77
CA VAL A 547 22.10 17.02 -27.79
C VAL A 547 21.17 16.91 -26.58
N ASN A 548 20.63 15.71 -26.32
CA ASN A 548 19.75 15.42 -25.18
C ASN A 548 20.43 15.74 -23.86
N LYS A 549 21.66 15.25 -23.65
CA LYS A 549 22.43 15.47 -22.42
C LYS A 549 22.70 16.96 -22.18
N THR A 550 23.14 17.66 -23.22
CA THR A 550 23.45 19.09 -23.11
C THR A 550 22.20 19.90 -22.80
N PHE A 551 21.10 19.63 -23.52
CA PHE A 551 19.81 20.29 -23.26
C PHE A 551 19.27 19.97 -21.87
N LEU A 552 19.39 18.73 -21.41
CA LEU A 552 19.01 18.32 -20.06
C LEU A 552 19.75 19.16 -18.99
N THR A 553 21.07 19.29 -19.08
CA THR A 553 21.83 20.11 -18.13
C THR A 553 21.37 21.57 -18.15
N MET A 554 21.08 22.13 -19.32
CA MET A 554 20.55 23.49 -19.46
C MET A 554 19.14 23.62 -18.84
N ALA A 555 18.29 22.62 -19.03
CA ALA A 555 16.93 22.58 -18.49
C ALA A 555 16.93 22.44 -16.96
N LEU A 556 17.78 21.58 -16.40
CA LEU A 556 18.00 21.45 -14.96
C LEU A 556 18.41 22.78 -14.35
N HIS A 557 19.41 23.46 -14.95
CA HIS A 557 19.81 24.80 -14.50
C HIS A 557 18.68 25.84 -14.62
N SER A 558 17.79 25.69 -15.60
CA SER A 558 16.66 26.58 -15.82
C SER A 558 15.47 26.30 -14.89
N GLY A 559 15.50 25.22 -14.09
CA GLY A 559 14.47 24.91 -13.10
C GLY A 559 13.67 23.62 -13.36
N LEU A 560 14.15 22.72 -14.23
CA LEU A 560 13.55 21.41 -14.47
C LEU A 560 13.60 20.51 -13.22
N ASP A 561 12.45 20.03 -12.75
CA ASP A 561 12.34 19.10 -11.61
C ASP A 561 12.18 17.64 -12.03
N LEU A 562 11.43 17.39 -13.10
CA LEU A 562 11.06 16.04 -13.55
C LEU A 562 11.49 15.83 -15.01
N PRO A 563 12.75 15.47 -15.27
CA PRO A 563 13.16 15.04 -16.60
C PRO A 563 12.54 13.67 -16.94
N ILE A 564 11.69 13.64 -17.98
CA ILE A 564 11.26 12.40 -18.63
C ILE A 564 12.35 12.01 -19.63
N ILE A 565 13.09 10.94 -19.30
CA ILE A 565 14.28 10.47 -20.03
C ILE A 565 14.35 8.94 -20.06
N ASN A 566 15.22 8.39 -20.92
CA ASN A 566 15.62 6.99 -20.85
C ASN A 566 16.75 6.81 -19.82
N PRO A 567 16.49 6.20 -18.64
CA PRO A 567 17.50 6.00 -17.59
C PRO A 567 18.57 4.97 -17.99
N ASN A 568 18.34 4.12 -18.99
CA ASN A 568 19.37 3.18 -19.47
C ASN A 568 20.45 3.85 -20.32
N VAL A 569 20.30 5.14 -20.64
CA VAL A 569 21.36 5.93 -21.27
C VAL A 569 22.19 6.57 -20.16
N SER A 570 23.31 5.96 -19.82
CA SER A 570 24.13 6.34 -18.66
C SER A 570 24.51 7.83 -18.66
N SER A 571 24.77 8.41 -19.82
CA SER A 571 25.13 9.83 -19.92
C SER A 571 24.01 10.79 -19.47
N MET A 572 22.74 10.39 -19.60
CA MET A 572 21.58 11.15 -19.14
C MET A 572 21.48 11.12 -17.61
N VAL A 573 21.64 9.94 -17.01
CA VAL A 573 21.64 9.76 -15.55
C VAL A 573 22.80 10.52 -14.91
N TRP A 574 24.01 10.41 -15.51
CA TRP A 574 25.17 11.17 -15.08
C TRP A 574 24.95 12.68 -15.15
N ALA A 575 24.19 13.20 -16.13
CA ALA A 575 23.89 14.62 -16.19
C ALA A 575 23.03 15.09 -15.00
N VAL A 576 22.06 14.28 -14.56
CA VAL A 576 21.26 14.58 -13.35
C VAL A 576 22.11 14.50 -12.09
N LYS A 577 22.85 13.40 -11.88
CA LYS A 577 23.71 13.22 -10.70
C LYS A 577 24.78 14.31 -10.59
N THR A 578 25.44 14.63 -11.70
CA THR A 578 26.46 15.70 -11.74
C THR A 578 25.83 17.07 -11.47
N TYR A 579 24.64 17.34 -12.04
CA TYR A 579 23.92 18.58 -11.75
C TYR A 579 23.63 18.71 -10.25
N LYS A 580 23.15 17.65 -9.59
CA LYS A 580 22.86 17.68 -8.14
C LYS A 580 24.09 18.05 -7.31
N VAL A 581 25.27 17.52 -7.64
CA VAL A 581 26.52 17.89 -6.97
C VAL A 581 26.84 19.37 -7.20
N LEU A 582 26.82 19.82 -8.45
CA LEU A 582 27.18 21.21 -8.82
C LEU A 582 26.17 22.25 -8.33
N ALA A 583 24.91 21.84 -8.12
CA ALA A 583 23.84 22.67 -7.58
C ALA A 583 23.78 22.63 -6.05
N ALA A 584 24.72 21.97 -5.37
CA ALA A 584 24.75 21.79 -3.91
C ALA A 584 23.49 21.10 -3.34
N ILE A 585 22.88 20.21 -4.13
CA ILE A 585 21.74 19.38 -3.73
C ILE A 585 22.22 18.06 -3.12
N ASP A 586 23.24 17.44 -3.73
CA ASP A 586 23.87 16.21 -3.23
C ASP A 586 24.96 16.57 -2.22
N GLU A 587 24.57 16.68 -0.95
CA GLU A 587 25.48 17.04 0.14
C GLU A 587 26.62 16.03 0.26
N ASN A 588 27.86 16.54 0.27
CA ASN A 588 29.09 15.73 0.24
C ASN A 588 29.23 14.77 -0.95
N ALA A 589 28.44 14.96 -2.02
CA ALA A 589 28.40 14.11 -3.20
C ALA A 589 28.12 12.62 -2.91
N MET A 590 27.34 12.32 -1.86
CA MET A 590 27.08 10.94 -1.43
C MET A 590 26.35 10.12 -2.49
N ASP A 591 25.27 10.66 -3.06
CA ASP A 591 24.49 9.98 -4.11
C ASP A 591 25.33 9.79 -5.38
N PHE A 592 26.17 10.76 -5.71
CA PHE A 592 27.11 10.66 -6.83
C PHE A 592 28.16 9.56 -6.60
N ILE A 593 28.77 9.50 -5.41
CA ILE A 593 29.79 8.50 -5.06
C ILE A 593 29.18 7.10 -5.04
N GLU A 594 28.01 6.93 -4.41
CA GLU A 594 27.28 5.67 -4.38
C GLU A 594 26.97 5.17 -5.80
N TYR A 595 26.39 6.04 -6.64
CA TYR A 595 26.12 5.70 -8.02
C TYR A 595 27.39 5.34 -8.80
N SER A 596 28.50 6.06 -8.57
CA SER A 596 29.80 5.79 -9.20
C SER A 596 30.41 4.45 -8.80
N ASN A 597 30.24 4.04 -7.54
CA ASN A 597 30.72 2.75 -7.05
C ASN A 597 29.93 1.59 -7.67
N ASN A 598 28.62 1.81 -7.86
CA ASN A 598 27.72 0.81 -8.45
C ASN A 598 27.82 0.77 -9.99
N ASN A 599 28.26 1.86 -10.62
CA ASN A 599 28.36 2.02 -12.08
C ASN A 599 29.73 2.57 -12.49
N PRO A 600 30.83 1.81 -12.31
CA PRO A 600 32.16 2.27 -12.67
C PRO A 600 32.23 2.58 -14.18
N ILE A 601 32.64 3.80 -14.52
CA ILE A 601 32.90 4.18 -15.91
C ILE A 601 34.14 3.38 -16.36
N GLU A 602 33.99 2.54 -17.38
CA GLU A 602 35.14 1.94 -18.08
C GLU A 602 35.99 3.08 -18.67
N VAL A 603 36.99 3.54 -17.92
CA VAL A 603 38.02 4.42 -18.47
C VAL A 603 38.78 3.58 -19.48
N ALA A 604 38.57 3.87 -20.76
CA ALA A 604 39.29 3.24 -21.87
C ALA A 604 40.79 3.56 -21.80
N VAL A 605 41.51 2.86 -20.92
CA VAL A 605 42.95 2.66 -21.06
C VAL A 605 43.10 1.49 -22.03
N LYS A 606 43.49 1.79 -23.27
CA LYS A 606 43.87 0.76 -24.25
C LYS A 606 44.95 -0.14 -23.64
N LYS A 607 44.57 -1.36 -23.26
CA LYS A 607 45.47 -2.52 -23.17
C LYS A 607 44.76 -3.71 -23.78
N ASP A 608 45.56 -4.50 -24.50
CA ASP A 608 45.16 -5.52 -25.45
C ASP A 608 44.21 -6.60 -24.91
N ALA A 609 43.50 -7.18 -25.87
CA ALA A 609 42.51 -8.25 -25.78
C ALA A 609 42.80 -9.35 -24.76
N THR A 610 41.82 -9.63 -23.90
CA THR A 610 40.91 -10.79 -23.94
C THR A 610 40.32 -10.92 -22.54
N GLU A 611 39.04 -10.58 -22.35
CA GLU A 611 38.15 -11.25 -21.37
C GLU A 611 36.74 -10.65 -21.43
N THR A 612 35.77 -11.55 -21.36
CA THR A 612 34.33 -11.35 -21.43
C THR A 612 33.84 -10.42 -20.32
N LYS A 613 33.08 -9.39 -20.69
CA LYS A 613 32.53 -8.39 -19.78
C LYS A 613 31.63 -9.04 -18.72
N THR A 614 32.03 -8.89 -17.46
CA THR A 614 31.19 -9.16 -16.28
C THR A 614 30.66 -7.84 -15.76
N VAL A 615 29.33 -7.70 -15.73
CA VAL A 615 28.65 -6.66 -14.96
C VAL A 615 28.52 -7.23 -13.54
N LYS A 616 29.28 -6.69 -12.58
CA LYS A 616 29.07 -6.94 -11.15
C LYS A 616 28.37 -5.72 -10.56
N SER A 617 27.10 -5.88 -10.20
CA SER A 617 26.40 -4.93 -9.32
C SER A 617 26.86 -5.18 -7.88
N ALA A 618 27.63 -4.25 -7.32
CA ALA A 618 28.01 -4.29 -5.92
C ALA A 618 26.78 -3.95 -5.05
N GLY A 619 26.30 -4.92 -4.28
CA GLY A 619 25.11 -4.80 -3.43
C GLY A 619 24.19 -6.01 -3.48
N ALA A 620 24.27 -6.82 -4.55
CA ALA A 620 23.56 -8.09 -4.64
C ALA A 620 24.25 -9.16 -3.77
N VAL A 621 23.47 -9.90 -2.99
CA VAL A 621 23.94 -11.12 -2.33
C VAL A 621 24.26 -12.10 -3.45
N SER A 622 25.51 -12.57 -3.54
CA SER A 622 25.90 -13.58 -4.51
C SER A 622 25.85 -14.96 -3.86
N LEU A 623 25.20 -15.90 -4.54
CA LEU A 623 25.10 -17.32 -4.19
C LEU A 623 26.30 -18.13 -4.71
N GLY A 624 27.32 -17.47 -5.27
CA GLY A 624 28.61 -18.09 -5.64
C GLY A 624 28.69 -18.62 -7.07
N SER A 625 27.57 -18.78 -7.78
CA SER A 625 27.54 -19.05 -9.23
C SER A 625 26.69 -18.01 -9.96
N LYS A 626 27.03 -17.73 -11.23
CA LYS A 626 26.31 -16.73 -12.04
C LYS A 626 24.87 -17.16 -12.26
N GLU A 627 24.67 -18.46 -12.42
CA GLU A 627 23.39 -19.10 -12.66
C GLU A 627 22.47 -19.00 -11.43
N ALA A 628 23.02 -19.24 -10.22
CA ALA A 628 22.29 -19.05 -8.97
C ALA A 628 21.94 -17.58 -8.75
N ASP A 629 22.86 -16.65 -9.07
CA ASP A 629 22.61 -15.21 -8.98
C ASP A 629 21.50 -14.76 -9.94
N MET A 630 21.38 -15.38 -11.12
CA MET A 630 20.28 -15.11 -12.07
C MET A 630 18.93 -15.63 -11.56
N LEU A 631 18.90 -16.81 -10.92
CA LEU A 631 17.67 -17.31 -10.27
C LEU A 631 17.27 -16.45 -9.08
N LEU A 632 18.22 -16.02 -8.25
CA LEU A 632 17.97 -15.10 -7.15
C LEU A 632 17.42 -13.77 -7.67
N HIS A 633 18.01 -13.21 -8.73
CA HIS A 633 17.49 -11.98 -9.35
C HIS A 633 16.07 -12.16 -9.88
N ALA A 634 15.76 -13.27 -10.55
CA ALA A 634 14.39 -13.56 -11.01
C ALA A 634 13.39 -13.65 -9.84
N MET A 635 13.79 -14.23 -8.69
CA MET A 635 12.97 -14.28 -7.48
C MET A 635 12.78 -12.89 -6.84
N GLU A 636 13.86 -12.12 -6.69
CA GLU A 636 13.82 -10.76 -6.13
C GLU A 636 12.99 -9.80 -6.98
N THR A 637 13.00 -10.02 -8.29
CA THR A 637 12.23 -9.26 -9.27
C THR A 637 10.91 -9.90 -9.62
N GLY A 638 10.49 -11.02 -9.03
CA GLY A 638 9.19 -11.66 -9.32
C GLY A 638 8.97 -12.11 -10.77
N MET A 639 10.02 -12.26 -11.58
CA MET A 639 9.93 -12.59 -13.01
C MET A 639 9.81 -14.11 -13.23
N LYS A 640 8.56 -14.60 -13.25
CA LYS A 640 8.21 -16.03 -13.35
C LYS A 640 8.79 -16.72 -14.57
N ASN A 641 8.62 -16.11 -15.75
CA ASN A 641 9.08 -16.68 -17.01
C ASN A 641 10.62 -16.71 -17.11
N ASP A 642 11.30 -15.72 -16.54
CA ASP A 642 12.76 -15.71 -16.47
C ASP A 642 13.25 -16.84 -15.57
N GLY A 643 12.69 -16.97 -14.37
CA GLY A 643 13.00 -18.08 -13.45
C GLY A 643 12.82 -19.43 -14.15
N ARG A 644 11.66 -19.66 -14.76
CA ARG A 644 11.36 -20.88 -15.51
C ARG A 644 12.34 -21.14 -16.66
N SER A 645 12.64 -20.12 -17.47
CA SER A 645 13.58 -20.26 -18.60
C SER A 645 14.99 -20.56 -18.12
N ILE A 646 15.47 -19.88 -17.08
CA ILE A 646 16.78 -20.11 -16.47
C ILE A 646 16.84 -21.55 -15.93
N THR A 647 15.84 -22.00 -15.19
CA THR A 647 15.77 -23.39 -14.69
C THR A 647 15.81 -24.41 -15.82
N LYS A 648 15.06 -24.18 -16.90
CA LYS A 648 15.07 -25.06 -18.08
C LYS A 648 16.44 -25.15 -18.74
N ASP A 649 17.15 -24.03 -18.85
CA ASP A 649 18.49 -24.00 -19.41
C ASP A 649 19.50 -24.75 -18.52
N LEU A 650 19.35 -24.64 -17.19
CA LEU A 650 20.17 -25.35 -16.21
C LEU A 650 19.97 -26.85 -16.21
N LEU A 651 18.73 -27.32 -16.38
CA LEU A 651 18.39 -28.75 -16.45
C LEU A 651 19.06 -29.49 -17.62
N ASN A 652 19.62 -28.77 -18.60
CA ASN A 652 20.40 -29.36 -19.67
C ASN A 652 21.79 -29.85 -19.20
N ASN A 653 22.36 -29.24 -18.16
CA ASN A 653 23.75 -29.44 -17.76
C ASN A 653 23.94 -29.66 -16.24
N THR A 654 22.88 -29.57 -15.43
CA THR A 654 22.93 -29.65 -13.97
C THR A 654 21.83 -30.57 -13.46
N ASP A 655 22.18 -31.38 -12.46
CA ASP A 655 21.24 -32.29 -11.81
C ASP A 655 20.11 -31.52 -11.11
N ALA A 656 18.89 -32.05 -11.18
CA ALA A 656 17.70 -31.41 -10.63
C ALA A 656 17.81 -31.16 -9.12
N MET A 657 18.38 -32.10 -8.36
CA MET A 657 18.54 -31.95 -6.91
C MET A 657 19.60 -30.91 -6.55
N VAL A 658 20.63 -30.74 -7.40
CA VAL A 658 21.62 -29.67 -7.24
C VAL A 658 20.97 -28.30 -7.45
N ILE A 659 20.14 -28.15 -8.49
CA ILE A 659 19.40 -26.89 -8.73
C ILE A 659 18.50 -26.56 -7.53
N ILE A 660 17.80 -27.54 -6.98
CA ILE A 660 16.93 -27.34 -5.81
C ILE A 660 17.74 -26.95 -4.57
N ASN A 661 18.71 -27.78 -4.17
CA ASN A 661 19.37 -27.67 -2.87
C ASN A 661 20.46 -26.59 -2.83
N GLU A 662 21.14 -26.33 -3.96
CA GLU A 662 22.26 -25.39 -4.01
C GLU A 662 21.92 -24.05 -4.66
N MET A 663 20.77 -23.93 -5.34
CA MET A 663 20.37 -22.67 -6.01
C MET A 663 19.02 -22.13 -5.53
N LEU A 664 17.93 -22.90 -5.69
CA LEU A 664 16.57 -22.43 -5.37
C LEU A 664 16.35 -22.21 -3.87
N ILE A 665 16.73 -23.18 -3.03
CA ILE A 665 16.58 -23.05 -1.56
C ILE A 665 17.45 -21.91 -1.01
N PRO A 666 18.76 -21.80 -1.34
CA PRO A 666 19.56 -20.66 -0.90
C PRO A 666 19.02 -19.30 -1.38
N ALA A 667 18.45 -19.23 -2.59
CA ALA A 667 17.80 -18.01 -3.05
C ALA A 667 16.56 -17.65 -2.21
N LEU A 668 15.71 -18.64 -1.89
CA LEU A 668 14.58 -18.45 -0.98
C LEU A 668 15.03 -18.05 0.43
N ASP A 669 16.13 -18.60 0.94
CA ASP A 669 16.69 -18.23 2.24
C ASP A 669 17.13 -16.75 2.26
N VAL A 670 17.75 -16.27 1.17
CA VAL A 670 18.12 -14.84 1.02
C VAL A 670 16.89 -13.94 1.00
N VAL A 671 15.83 -14.33 0.30
CA VAL A 671 14.56 -13.60 0.28
C VAL A 671 13.91 -13.61 1.68
N GLY A 672 13.88 -14.75 2.35
CA GLY A 672 13.39 -14.90 3.73
C GLY A 672 14.15 -14.01 4.71
N ASP A 673 15.49 -13.99 4.63
CA ASP A 673 16.36 -13.09 5.38
C ASP A 673 16.02 -11.61 5.18
N LYS A 674 15.73 -11.22 3.94
CA LYS A 674 15.33 -9.84 3.62
C LYS A 674 13.98 -9.49 4.22
N PHE A 675 13.03 -10.44 4.26
CA PHE A 675 11.73 -10.24 4.89
C PHE A 675 11.86 -10.08 6.40
N GLU A 676 12.64 -10.93 7.08
CA GLU A 676 12.91 -10.81 8.51
C GLU A 676 13.59 -9.48 8.88
N LYS A 677 14.45 -8.96 8.00
CA LYS A 677 15.12 -7.65 8.18
C LYS A 677 14.21 -6.46 7.82
N GLY A 678 12.99 -6.71 7.32
CA GLY A 678 12.06 -5.67 6.86
C GLY A 678 12.55 -4.90 5.63
N THR A 679 13.46 -5.47 4.83
CA THR A 679 13.94 -4.85 3.58
C THR A 679 13.07 -5.21 2.37
N ILE A 680 12.35 -6.33 2.44
CA ILE A 680 11.21 -6.65 1.57
C ILE A 680 9.97 -6.93 2.43
N PHE A 681 8.80 -6.88 1.82
CA PHE A 681 7.52 -7.09 2.51
C PHE A 681 6.76 -8.27 1.93
N LEU A 682 5.61 -8.58 2.52
CA LEU A 682 4.83 -9.76 2.19
C LEU A 682 4.55 -9.93 0.67
N PRO A 683 4.17 -8.89 -0.10
CA PRO A 683 3.93 -9.06 -1.53
C PRO A 683 5.17 -9.56 -2.28
N GLN A 684 6.37 -9.05 -1.97
CA GLN A 684 7.62 -9.50 -2.60
C GLN A 684 7.96 -10.94 -2.23
N LEU A 685 7.73 -11.32 -0.97
CA LEU A 685 7.97 -12.68 -0.50
C LEU A 685 7.08 -13.69 -1.27
N ILE A 686 5.81 -13.34 -1.50
CA ILE A 686 4.87 -14.16 -2.28
C ILE A 686 5.25 -14.21 -3.77
N LEU A 687 5.75 -13.12 -4.33
CA LEU A 687 6.24 -13.14 -5.72
C LEU A 687 7.48 -14.02 -5.90
N ALA A 688 8.45 -13.93 -4.99
CA ALA A 688 9.62 -14.79 -5.00
C ALA A 688 9.24 -16.27 -4.86
N ALA A 689 8.29 -16.56 -3.97
CA ALA A 689 7.64 -17.86 -3.80
C ALA A 689 7.02 -18.38 -5.11
N ASP A 690 6.24 -17.55 -5.79
CA ASP A 690 5.63 -17.92 -7.07
C ASP A 690 6.68 -18.21 -8.16
N VAL A 691 7.76 -17.44 -8.23
CA VAL A 691 8.87 -17.71 -9.16
C VAL A 691 9.50 -19.06 -8.83
N ALA A 692 9.78 -19.32 -7.54
CA ALA A 692 10.32 -20.60 -7.12
C ALA A 692 9.40 -21.77 -7.49
N LYS A 693 8.08 -21.61 -7.31
CA LYS A 693 7.08 -22.60 -7.71
C LYS A 693 7.14 -22.92 -9.21
N GLU A 694 7.22 -21.91 -10.08
CA GLU A 694 7.37 -22.12 -11.54
C GLU A 694 8.68 -22.86 -11.88
N CYS A 695 9.77 -22.56 -11.17
CA CYS A 695 11.02 -23.30 -11.29
C CYS A 695 10.85 -24.77 -10.88
N PHE A 696 10.21 -25.04 -9.73
CA PHE A 696 9.92 -26.41 -9.27
C PHE A 696 8.99 -27.18 -10.23
N GLU A 697 7.98 -26.51 -10.80
CA GLU A 697 7.09 -27.12 -11.78
C GLU A 697 7.83 -27.53 -13.06
N GLU A 698 8.77 -26.71 -13.55
CA GLU A 698 9.62 -27.07 -14.69
C GLU A 698 10.55 -28.25 -14.36
N ILE A 699 11.10 -28.31 -13.14
CA ILE A 699 11.90 -29.45 -12.66
C ILE A 699 11.04 -30.71 -12.58
N LYS A 700 9.84 -30.64 -12.00
CA LYS A 700 8.89 -31.77 -11.95
C LYS A 700 8.54 -32.27 -13.35
N TYR A 701 8.29 -31.36 -14.28
CA TYR A 701 8.03 -31.69 -15.68
C TYR A 701 9.22 -32.41 -16.33
N TYR A 702 10.45 -31.97 -16.05
CA TYR A 702 11.67 -32.63 -16.52
C TYR A 702 11.84 -34.04 -15.93
N LEU A 703 11.70 -34.20 -14.61
CA LEU A 703 11.84 -35.48 -13.92
C LEU A 703 10.78 -36.50 -14.37
N ALA A 704 9.53 -36.07 -14.50
CA ALA A 704 8.44 -36.91 -15.00
C ALA A 704 8.69 -37.43 -16.42
N ASN A 705 9.29 -36.60 -17.29
CA ASN A 705 9.65 -37.01 -18.64
C ASN A 705 10.88 -37.94 -18.69
N ASN A 706 11.73 -37.89 -17.66
CA ASN A 706 12.91 -38.75 -17.53
C ASN A 706 12.67 -40.01 -16.67
N GLY A 707 11.44 -40.21 -16.17
CA GLY A 707 11.06 -41.41 -15.41
C GLY A 707 11.48 -41.41 -13.94
N GLU A 708 11.85 -40.25 -13.38
CA GLU A 708 12.21 -40.08 -11.98
C GLU A 708 11.03 -39.50 -11.18
N VAL A 709 10.75 -40.07 -10.00
CA VAL A 709 9.68 -39.62 -9.10
C VAL A 709 10.25 -38.59 -8.13
N SER A 710 9.67 -37.39 -8.10
CA SER A 710 9.97 -36.38 -7.09
C SER A 710 9.49 -36.87 -5.71
N GLU A 711 10.40 -37.11 -4.77
CA GLU A 711 10.06 -37.41 -3.37
C GLU A 711 9.72 -36.10 -2.63
N SER A 712 8.64 -36.11 -1.84
CA SER A 712 8.26 -35.00 -0.94
C SER A 712 9.12 -35.04 0.32
N LYS A 713 9.44 -33.87 0.89
CA LYS A 713 10.21 -33.75 2.15
C LYS A 713 9.41 -34.08 3.43
N GLY A 714 8.15 -34.49 3.28
CA GLY A 714 7.26 -34.86 4.37
C GLY A 714 5.95 -34.06 4.35
N LYS A 715 4.96 -34.56 5.11
CA LYS A 715 3.63 -33.94 5.21
C LYS A 715 3.52 -33.06 6.45
N ILE A 716 2.85 -31.92 6.31
CA ILE A 716 2.64 -30.96 7.39
C ILE A 716 1.17 -30.53 7.39
N ILE A 717 0.53 -30.48 8.57
CA ILE A 717 -0.79 -29.84 8.71
C ILE A 717 -0.62 -28.39 9.12
N VAL A 718 -1.41 -27.48 8.53
CA VAL A 718 -1.49 -26.09 8.99
C VAL A 718 -2.97 -25.70 9.17
N ALA A 719 -3.30 -25.11 10.31
CA ALA A 719 -4.67 -24.71 10.67
C ALA A 719 -4.68 -23.43 11.50
N THR A 720 -5.75 -22.64 11.39
CA THR A 720 -6.06 -21.65 12.44
C THR A 720 -7.00 -22.29 13.45
N VAL A 721 -6.74 -22.00 14.72
CA VAL A 721 -7.42 -22.67 15.83
C VAL A 721 -8.90 -22.25 15.92
N LYS A 722 -9.72 -23.07 16.57
CA LYS A 722 -11.14 -22.81 16.77
C LYS A 722 -11.41 -21.42 17.36
N GLY A 723 -12.39 -20.74 16.78
CA GLY A 723 -12.77 -19.37 17.10
C GLY A 723 -11.94 -18.30 16.36
N ASP A 724 -10.88 -18.69 15.63
CA ASP A 724 -10.07 -17.78 14.84
C ASP A 724 -10.35 -17.93 13.35
N ILE A 725 -10.85 -16.84 12.74
CA ILE A 725 -11.19 -16.79 11.32
C ILE A 725 -10.08 -16.13 10.48
N HIS A 726 -9.01 -15.66 11.12
CA HIS A 726 -7.92 -14.96 10.44
C HIS A 726 -6.90 -15.96 9.91
N ASP A 727 -6.86 -16.14 8.60
CA ASP A 727 -6.07 -17.17 7.94
C ASP A 727 -4.87 -16.65 7.15
N ILE A 728 -4.64 -15.33 7.16
CA ILE A 728 -3.53 -14.70 6.44
C ILE A 728 -2.19 -15.31 6.86
N GLY A 729 -1.88 -15.34 8.16
CA GLY A 729 -0.62 -15.91 8.67
C GLY A 729 -0.44 -17.39 8.28
N LYS A 730 -1.49 -18.20 8.45
CA LYS A 730 -1.50 -19.63 8.06
C LYS A 730 -1.27 -19.80 6.55
N ASN A 731 -1.93 -19.00 5.71
CA ASN A 731 -1.78 -19.06 4.26
C ASN A 731 -0.35 -18.72 3.83
N ILE A 732 0.30 -17.77 4.50
CA ILE A 732 1.70 -17.43 4.24
C ILE A 732 2.63 -18.59 4.62
N VAL A 733 2.43 -19.18 5.80
CA VAL A 733 3.19 -20.36 6.24
C VAL A 733 3.01 -21.52 5.26
N LYS A 734 1.78 -21.79 4.82
CA LYS A 734 1.48 -22.80 3.80
C LYS A 734 2.28 -22.55 2.52
N VAL A 735 2.16 -21.35 1.95
CA VAL A 735 2.86 -21.00 0.70
C VAL A 735 4.37 -21.20 0.86
N ILE A 736 4.94 -20.74 1.98
CA ILE A 736 6.38 -20.90 2.24
C ILE A 736 6.75 -22.38 2.39
N LEU A 737 6.04 -23.17 3.18
CA LEU A 737 6.33 -24.60 3.35
C LEU A 737 6.24 -25.37 2.02
N GLU A 738 5.21 -25.10 1.20
CA GLU A 738 5.09 -25.67 -0.14
C GLU A 738 6.32 -25.34 -1.02
N ASN A 739 6.85 -24.11 -0.91
CA ASN A 739 8.07 -23.70 -1.66
C ASN A 739 9.35 -24.37 -1.17
N TYR A 740 9.42 -24.78 0.09
CA TYR A 740 10.56 -25.53 0.61
C TYR A 740 10.50 -27.03 0.25
N GLY A 741 9.43 -27.47 -0.41
CA GLY A 741 9.24 -28.83 -0.92
C GLY A 741 8.44 -29.76 -0.01
N PHE A 742 7.69 -29.22 0.96
CA PHE A 742 6.82 -29.98 1.85
C PHE A 742 5.41 -30.17 1.25
N ASP A 743 4.73 -31.26 1.62
CA ASP A 743 3.33 -31.51 1.27
C ASP A 743 2.42 -30.95 2.37
N VAL A 744 1.69 -29.88 2.07
CA VAL A 744 0.97 -29.11 3.08
C VAL A 744 -0.54 -29.41 3.05
N ILE A 745 -1.04 -29.99 4.13
CA ILE A 745 -2.47 -30.24 4.37
C ILE A 745 -3.05 -29.03 5.10
N ASP A 746 -3.73 -28.18 4.34
CA ASP A 746 -4.38 -27.00 4.86
C ASP A 746 -5.81 -27.29 5.31
N LEU A 747 -6.06 -27.27 6.62
CA LEU A 747 -7.39 -27.50 7.20
C LEU A 747 -8.25 -26.23 7.25
N GLY A 748 -7.70 -25.08 6.83
CA GLY A 748 -8.43 -23.82 6.75
C GLY A 748 -8.52 -23.08 8.08
N ARG A 749 -9.70 -22.51 8.34
CA ARG A 749 -9.95 -21.62 9.48
C ARG A 749 -11.09 -22.03 10.36
N ASP A 750 -11.06 -21.55 11.61
CA ASP A 750 -12.00 -21.94 12.66
C ASP A 750 -12.08 -23.48 12.80
N VAL A 751 -10.90 -24.12 12.85
CA VAL A 751 -10.81 -25.58 12.74
C VAL A 751 -11.06 -26.22 14.11
N ASP A 752 -12.00 -27.16 14.16
CA ASP A 752 -12.25 -27.94 15.37
C ASP A 752 -11.01 -28.77 15.76
N PRO A 753 -10.60 -28.77 17.05
CA PRO A 753 -9.42 -29.51 17.50
C PRO A 753 -9.42 -31.00 17.10
N MET A 754 -10.58 -31.67 17.12
CA MET A 754 -10.67 -33.08 16.72
C MET A 754 -10.50 -33.29 15.22
N ALA A 755 -10.85 -32.30 14.38
CA ALA A 755 -10.58 -32.39 12.94
C ALA A 755 -9.07 -32.39 12.67
N ILE A 756 -8.29 -31.63 13.43
CA ILE A 756 -6.82 -31.60 13.35
C ILE A 756 -6.24 -32.96 13.77
N VAL A 757 -6.71 -33.51 14.89
CA VAL A 757 -6.29 -34.84 15.38
C VAL A 757 -6.60 -35.93 14.34
N ASN A 758 -7.84 -35.97 13.84
CA ASN A 758 -8.26 -36.97 12.86
C ASN A 758 -7.43 -36.87 11.59
N SER A 759 -7.23 -35.65 11.07
CA SER A 759 -6.42 -35.44 9.87
C SER A 759 -4.96 -35.85 10.07
N ALA A 760 -4.38 -35.62 11.25
CA ALA A 760 -3.00 -36.00 11.55
C ALA A 760 -2.82 -37.53 11.57
N ILE A 761 -3.80 -38.26 12.12
CA ILE A 761 -3.83 -39.73 12.13
C ILE A 761 -4.07 -40.28 10.72
N GLU A 762 -5.07 -39.77 10.00
CA GLU A 762 -5.46 -40.28 8.67
C GLU A 762 -4.36 -40.11 7.63
N ASN A 763 -3.56 -39.05 7.73
CA ASN A 763 -2.54 -38.71 6.74
C ASN A 763 -1.11 -39.05 7.14
N ASP A 764 -0.89 -39.60 8.35
CA ASP A 764 0.41 -39.92 8.93
C ASP A 764 1.34 -38.69 8.97
N VAL A 765 0.89 -37.66 9.70
CA VAL A 765 1.56 -36.35 9.75
C VAL A 765 2.38 -36.21 11.03
N HIS A 766 3.68 -35.92 10.88
CA HIS A 766 4.62 -35.79 12.01
C HIS A 766 4.88 -34.35 12.44
N LEU A 767 4.31 -33.34 11.75
CA LEU A 767 4.39 -31.94 12.15
C LEU A 767 3.04 -31.23 11.95
N VAL A 768 2.54 -30.59 13.01
CA VAL A 768 1.32 -29.78 13.00
C VAL A 768 1.64 -28.32 13.33
N GLY A 769 1.20 -27.40 12.47
CA GLY A 769 1.30 -25.96 12.64
C GLY A 769 -0.05 -25.33 13.04
N LEU A 770 -0.09 -24.62 14.16
CA LEU A 770 -1.28 -23.91 14.63
C LEU A 770 -1.07 -22.40 14.63
N SER A 771 -2.08 -21.65 14.16
CA SER A 771 -2.05 -20.18 14.10
C SER A 771 -3.22 -19.56 14.86
N ALA A 772 -2.96 -18.44 15.56
CA ALA A 772 -3.96 -17.58 16.21
C ALA A 772 -3.62 -16.09 16.04
N LEU A 773 -4.59 -15.24 15.69
CA LEU A 773 -4.43 -13.78 15.64
C LEU A 773 -5.06 -13.09 16.85
N MET A 774 -6.10 -13.67 17.46
CA MET A 774 -6.81 -13.05 18.58
C MET A 774 -6.35 -13.60 19.92
N THR A 775 -6.20 -12.74 20.93
CA THR A 775 -5.88 -13.20 22.30
C THR A 775 -6.95 -14.13 22.86
N THR A 776 -8.19 -14.01 22.38
CA THR A 776 -9.32 -14.88 22.78
C THR A 776 -9.20 -16.32 22.31
N THR A 777 -8.41 -16.60 21.28
CA THR A 777 -8.36 -17.92 20.63
C THR A 777 -7.16 -18.75 21.10
N LEU A 778 -6.30 -18.19 21.95
CA LEU A 778 -5.12 -18.87 22.53
C LEU A 778 -5.49 -20.13 23.32
N GLY A 779 -6.62 -20.14 24.04
CA GLY A 779 -7.08 -21.31 24.78
C GLY A 779 -7.43 -22.51 23.87
N SER A 780 -7.94 -22.25 22.66
CA SER A 780 -8.23 -23.30 21.67
C SER A 780 -6.94 -23.96 21.15
N MET A 781 -5.83 -23.22 21.14
CA MET A 781 -4.51 -23.74 20.76
C MET A 781 -4.00 -24.75 21.80
N GLU A 782 -4.10 -24.42 23.08
CA GLU A 782 -3.77 -25.33 24.19
C GLU A 782 -4.64 -26.60 24.15
N GLU A 783 -5.95 -26.45 23.93
CA GLU A 783 -6.88 -27.58 23.80
C GLU A 783 -6.47 -28.52 22.65
N THR A 784 -6.08 -27.97 21.50
CA THR A 784 -5.65 -28.77 20.33
C THR A 784 -4.38 -29.57 20.63
N ILE A 785 -3.38 -28.93 21.24
CA ILE A 785 -2.13 -29.60 21.63
C ILE A 785 -2.43 -30.75 22.59
N LYS A 786 -3.27 -30.49 23.59
CA LYS A 786 -3.67 -31.51 24.57
C LYS A 786 -4.35 -32.70 23.90
N LEU A 787 -5.28 -32.47 22.97
CA LEU A 787 -5.99 -33.54 22.26
C LEU A 787 -5.07 -34.36 21.35
N LEU A 788 -4.09 -33.74 20.68
CA LEU A 788 -3.07 -34.48 19.91
C LEU A 788 -2.27 -35.44 20.79
N ARG A 789 -1.91 -35.01 22.02
CA ARG A 789 -1.21 -35.86 22.99
C ARG A 789 -2.10 -36.96 23.57
N GLU A 790 -3.34 -36.64 23.94
CA GLU A 790 -4.30 -37.60 24.51
C GLU A 790 -4.65 -38.73 23.53
N ASN A 791 -4.67 -38.43 22.23
CA ASN A 791 -4.90 -39.41 21.17
C ASN A 791 -3.62 -40.13 20.70
N ASN A 792 -2.48 -39.92 21.36
CA ASN A 792 -1.18 -40.52 21.05
C ASN A 792 -0.73 -40.29 19.59
N VAL A 793 -1.01 -39.12 19.02
CA VAL A 793 -0.50 -38.76 17.70
C VAL A 793 1.00 -38.48 17.81
N GLU A 794 1.81 -39.25 17.08
CA GLU A 794 3.27 -39.13 17.07
C GLU A 794 3.71 -37.97 16.16
N CYS A 795 3.39 -36.75 16.58
CA CYS A 795 3.71 -35.52 15.86
C CYS A 795 4.31 -34.44 16.76
N LYS A 796 5.15 -33.59 16.19
CA LYS A 796 5.59 -32.33 16.79
C LYS A 796 4.58 -31.23 16.50
N VAL A 797 4.47 -30.26 17.41
CA VAL A 797 3.56 -29.12 17.25
C VAL A 797 4.36 -27.82 17.26
N MET A 798 4.24 -27.05 16.18
CA MET A 798 4.71 -25.68 16.12
C MET A 798 3.52 -24.70 16.20
N VAL A 799 3.71 -23.59 16.91
CA VAL A 799 2.67 -22.57 17.11
C VAL A 799 3.17 -21.19 16.75
N GLY A 800 2.30 -20.35 16.19
CA GLY A 800 2.60 -18.96 15.82
C GLY A 800 1.36 -18.06 15.84
N GLY A 801 1.55 -16.76 15.70
CA GLY A 801 0.45 -15.79 15.78
C GLY A 801 0.85 -14.43 16.33
N ALA A 802 0.18 -13.35 15.89
CA ALA A 802 0.58 -11.98 16.26
C ALA A 802 0.48 -11.68 17.78
N VAL A 803 -0.36 -12.44 18.48
CA VAL A 803 -0.59 -12.30 19.93
C VAL A 803 0.18 -13.33 20.76
N LEU A 804 0.95 -14.21 20.12
CA LEU A 804 1.65 -15.32 20.76
C LEU A 804 3.08 -14.90 21.17
N THR A 805 3.57 -15.46 22.27
CA THR A 805 4.98 -15.30 22.70
C THR A 805 5.65 -16.66 22.87
N ALA A 806 6.98 -16.68 22.80
CA ALA A 806 7.76 -17.91 22.99
C ALA A 806 7.49 -18.58 24.35
N ASP A 807 7.42 -17.79 25.42
CA ASP A 807 7.18 -18.31 26.76
C ASP A 807 5.79 -18.96 26.87
N TYR A 808 4.77 -18.33 26.28
CA TYR A 808 3.41 -18.86 26.29
C TYR A 808 3.27 -20.11 25.42
N ALA A 809 3.90 -20.14 24.25
CA ALA A 809 3.94 -21.32 23.38
C ALA A 809 4.47 -22.56 24.10
N MET A 810 5.54 -22.41 24.88
CA MET A 810 6.10 -23.50 25.68
C MET A 810 5.17 -23.88 26.85
N GLN A 811 4.51 -22.90 27.47
CA GLN A 811 3.57 -23.16 28.56
C GLN A 811 2.36 -24.01 28.12
N ILE A 812 1.84 -23.80 26.92
CA ILE A 812 0.70 -24.57 26.37
C ILE A 812 1.11 -25.94 25.78
N GLY A 813 2.40 -26.32 25.93
CA GLY A 813 2.90 -27.64 25.54
C GLY A 813 3.28 -27.80 24.06
N ALA A 814 3.46 -26.70 23.33
CA ALA A 814 4.01 -26.77 21.97
C ALA A 814 5.48 -27.21 22.00
N ASP A 815 5.94 -27.90 20.95
CA ASP A 815 7.36 -28.26 20.80
C ASP A 815 8.17 -27.07 20.29
N TYR A 816 7.58 -26.21 19.45
CA TYR A 816 8.25 -25.07 18.84
C TYR A 816 7.36 -23.82 18.82
N TYR A 817 8.00 -22.66 18.99
CA TYR A 817 7.41 -21.35 18.71
C TYR A 817 7.99 -20.83 17.40
N ALA A 818 7.12 -20.53 16.43
CA ALA A 818 7.51 -19.90 15.17
C ALA A 818 7.07 -18.43 15.20
N LYS A 819 8.04 -17.51 15.32
CA LYS A 819 7.77 -16.06 15.31
C LYS A 819 7.29 -15.56 13.95
N ASP A 820 7.68 -16.25 12.88
CA ASP A 820 7.36 -15.92 11.49
C ASP A 820 7.33 -17.16 10.60
N ALA A 821 7.00 -16.96 9.32
CA ALA A 821 6.84 -18.04 8.37
C ALA A 821 8.16 -18.68 7.93
N LYS A 822 9.29 -17.97 8.00
CA LYS A 822 10.60 -18.54 7.69
C LYS A 822 11.03 -19.50 8.79
N MET A 823 10.89 -19.10 10.06
CA MET A 823 11.15 -19.97 11.20
C MET A 823 10.30 -21.24 11.16
N SER A 824 9.06 -21.14 10.63
CA SER A 824 8.21 -22.32 10.40
C SER A 824 8.83 -23.31 9.42
N ALA A 825 9.49 -22.82 8.35
CA ALA A 825 10.21 -23.66 7.39
C ALA A 825 11.49 -24.27 7.99
N ASP A 826 12.23 -23.50 8.80
CA ASP A 826 13.40 -24.00 9.53
C ASP A 826 13.03 -25.15 10.48
N ILE A 827 11.94 -24.98 11.24
CA ILE A 827 11.41 -26.03 12.12
C ILE A 827 10.98 -27.26 11.32
N ALA A 828 10.29 -27.06 10.18
CA ALA A 828 9.88 -28.18 9.32
C ALA A 828 11.08 -28.97 8.80
N LYS A 829 12.17 -28.28 8.47
CA LYS A 829 13.42 -28.92 8.04
C LYS A 829 14.05 -29.73 9.18
N GLU A 830 14.13 -29.17 10.38
CA GLU A 830 14.65 -29.85 11.58
C GLU A 830 13.84 -31.10 11.94
N VAL A 831 12.52 -31.07 11.78
CA VAL A 831 11.63 -32.17 12.21
C VAL A 831 11.49 -33.27 11.17
N LEU A 832 11.52 -32.94 9.88
CA LEU A 832 11.16 -33.88 8.80
C LEU A 832 12.32 -34.27 7.89
N CYS A 833 13.42 -33.50 7.87
CA CYS A 833 14.56 -33.77 6.97
C CYS A 833 15.80 -34.30 7.69
N ASP A 834 15.86 -34.21 9.02
CA ASP A 834 16.89 -34.80 9.88
C ASP A 834 16.37 -36.07 10.55
#